data_AF-A0A4E9EM99-F1
#
_entry.id   AF-A0A4E9EM99-F1
#
_cell.length_a   1.000
_cell.length_b   1.000
_cell.length_c   1.000
_cell.angle_alpha   90.00
_cell.angle_beta   90.00
_cell.angle_gamma   90.00
#
_symmetry.space_group_name_H-M   'P 1'
#
loop_
_entity.id
_entity.type
_entity.pdbx_description
1 polymer ?
#
loop_
_entity_poly.entity_id
_entity_poly.type
_entity_poly.pdbx_seq_one_letter_code
_entity_poly.pdbx_strand_id
1 'polypeptide(L)'
;DSKVYGYRALSIEFDFGFPAALVKYKPPINPESTSAFQPSHQSIYHPGEFLQFLTMSQTTRPKVIFFDRDGTLFDDYHSLQCAIAQARHTVRIPDKMSNEELAATYLKARDTTYSVLRNAKLREEELGLNRIYKFFSLIGLEDYTDDELQAFDATYKEAYRSSNRATTGTIETLTKLKEMGYKIGIITNASAVSQHDKIDRIGIAHLIDGLFASHELGWAKSDPQIYRYALYEFNITPEMLEGEGKTYMVGDDFRCDVRGAWDAGLDPIVYASSCAEPVPGPPWTSLPVIFEDMTQLLGIIADEEALERARDGDEDEDEDEDKNEDEGWGWGFRCSILMRLIEAKVLVETQCISFKEFYGDLPEYAILSHTWEADGEVTFQECHVEASKSKTGYEKITKTCELALADMVQYVWVDTCCIDKSSSAELTEVINSMFLWYQKAKFCYVYLSDKVEQFPLAKCRWFTRGWTLQELIAPASVAFYNQAWDCIGSKWSLLSSLSHITSIEQEFLGHVAPISSACIARRLSWAANRETTRIEDMAYCLLGICGINMPMLYGEGGNAFRRLQEEIIKTTYDLSLLAWTPPFSTAEEYCGFLATSVQHFASCSKMYSVANSLLDEGEMSISNKGLRLHARVYLLDYSELSYPGLEDITYRYVLELDCMAPGYEGEFLTIPMRKIGPNAFVRARGFEENRAIRQMTASTSFCLVPAVAGGSIFHNVTLLTKLPERRIQRPLLQARQSDLVSHSRFTMVTIELPPDISIVSSTELPNKFWDMEDSVFFGPYGSFQNWGAFVLDTKSLFLCFWHKGATEWALKGTLLDMRTPGVYALWKDLFLSADQLGYQQPVVQNFLNNAQSEMENSIEAKSEGRNIRLSFTVWRKDNPNLCSGPRWRVVFREDVLSK
;
A
#
# COMPACT_ATOMS: atom_id res chain seq x y z
N ASP A 1 30.27 6.94 55.86
CA ASP A 1 31.12 8.04 55.36
C ASP A 1 31.32 7.89 53.85
N SER A 2 30.40 8.32 52.99
CA SER A 2 30.16 9.69 52.47
C SER A 2 31.35 10.33 51.74
N LYS A 3 31.26 10.45 50.40
CA LYS A 3 31.83 11.48 49.48
C LYS A 3 31.67 10.97 48.04
N VAL A 4 30.63 11.31 47.26
CA VAL A 4 30.30 12.58 46.59
C VAL A 4 31.40 13.10 45.65
N TYR A 5 31.23 12.79 44.36
CA TYR A 5 31.54 13.60 43.17
C TYR A 5 30.29 13.44 42.28
N GLY A 6 29.52 14.42 41.81
CA GLY A 6 29.78 15.84 41.59
C GLY A 6 29.53 16.20 40.12
N TYR A 7 28.33 15.93 39.58
CA TYR A 7 27.92 16.46 38.27
C TYR A 7 26.79 17.48 38.46
N ARG A 8 27.10 18.75 38.11
CA ARG A 8 26.13 19.84 37.99
C ARG A 8 25.17 19.53 36.85
N ALA A 9 23.91 19.24 37.17
CA ALA A 9 22.84 19.42 36.22
C ALA A 9 22.59 20.94 36.08
N LEU A 10 22.84 21.48 34.88
CA LEU A 10 22.25 22.74 34.47
C LEU A 10 20.75 22.48 34.27
N SER A 11 19.91 23.03 35.14
CA SER A 11 18.48 23.15 34.88
C SER A 11 18.30 24.17 33.76
N ILE A 12 17.91 23.70 32.58
CA ILE A 12 17.28 24.54 31.57
C ILE A 12 15.78 24.27 31.72
N GLU A 13 15.08 25.19 32.35
CA GLU A 13 13.61 25.23 32.32
C GLU A 13 13.19 25.53 30.88
N PHE A 14 12.57 24.55 30.22
CA PHE A 14 11.77 24.81 29.02
C PHE A 14 10.35 25.12 29.47
N ASP A 15 10.02 26.40 29.41
CA ASP A 15 8.67 26.93 29.60
C ASP A 15 7.84 26.57 28.36
N PHE A 16 7.28 25.35 28.33
CA PHE A 16 6.26 25.00 27.34
C PHE A 16 4.92 25.58 27.80
N GLY A 17 4.71 26.85 27.49
CA GLY A 17 3.40 27.48 27.55
C GLY A 17 2.47 26.82 26.52
N PHE A 18 1.74 25.80 26.93
CA PHE A 18 0.57 25.30 26.21
C PHE A 18 -0.60 26.28 26.41
N PRO A 19 -1.20 26.86 25.37
CA PRO A 19 -2.53 27.43 25.48
C PRO A 19 -3.54 26.28 25.48
N ALA A 20 -4.02 25.92 26.66
CA ALA A 20 -5.21 25.10 26.82
C ALA A 20 -6.44 25.92 26.39
N ALA A 21 -7.04 25.56 25.26
CA ALA A 21 -8.38 25.99 24.88
C ALA A 21 -9.12 24.82 24.21
N LEU A 22 -9.61 23.90 25.05
CA LEU A 22 -10.69 22.99 24.68
C LEU A 22 -11.98 23.80 24.58
N VAL A 23 -12.43 24.11 23.37
CA VAL A 23 -13.74 24.72 23.13
C VAL A 23 -14.75 23.59 22.97
N LYS A 24 -15.42 23.19 24.06
CA LYS A 24 -16.72 22.50 23.97
C LYS A 24 -17.77 23.53 23.56
N TYR A 25 -18.56 23.21 22.53
CA TYR A 25 -19.76 23.97 22.21
C TYR A 25 -20.71 23.93 23.43
N LYS A 26 -20.89 25.06 24.11
CA LYS A 26 -21.99 25.28 25.05
C LYS A 26 -22.96 26.26 24.38
N PRO A 27 -24.22 25.88 24.14
CA PRO A 27 -25.21 26.85 23.70
C PRO A 27 -25.34 27.95 24.78
N PRO A 28 -25.67 29.20 24.43
CA PRO A 28 -25.80 30.27 25.39
C PRO A 28 -26.94 29.96 26.37
N ILE A 29 -26.59 29.66 27.62
CA ILE A 29 -27.54 29.57 28.74
C ILE A 29 -27.86 30.99 29.20
N ASN A 30 -29.16 31.27 29.27
CA ASN A 30 -29.76 32.49 29.81
C ASN A 30 -29.28 32.75 31.26
N PRO A 31 -28.77 33.94 31.61
CA PRO A 31 -28.10 34.15 32.89
C PRO A 31 -29.08 34.53 34.01
N GLU A 32 -29.88 33.58 34.51
CA GLU A 32 -30.51 33.70 35.84
C GLU A 32 -30.62 32.33 36.52
N SER A 33 -29.51 31.85 37.12
CA SER A 33 -29.49 31.10 38.38
C SER A 33 -28.08 30.59 38.69
N THR A 34 -27.46 31.22 39.68
CA THR A 34 -26.25 30.77 40.35
C THR A 34 -26.52 29.52 41.18
N SER A 35 -25.69 28.48 41.10
CA SER A 35 -25.09 27.88 42.31
C SER A 35 -23.84 27.06 41.98
N ALA A 36 -22.89 27.12 42.89
CA ALA A 36 -21.49 26.77 42.74
C ALA A 36 -21.22 25.27 42.69
N PHE A 37 -20.25 24.87 41.86
CA PHE A 37 -19.41 23.70 42.10
C PHE A 37 -17.99 24.01 41.62
N GLN A 38 -17.03 24.05 42.55
CA GLN A 38 -15.60 24.05 42.25
C GLN A 38 -15.17 22.61 41.91
N PRO A 39 -14.31 22.37 40.89
CA PRO A 39 -13.70 21.07 40.68
C PRO A 39 -12.39 20.98 41.49
N SER A 40 -12.32 20.00 42.38
CA SER A 40 -11.09 19.54 43.01
C SER A 40 -10.52 18.33 42.26
N HIS A 41 -9.19 18.30 42.20
CA HIS A 41 -8.30 17.18 41.89
C HIS A 41 -7.91 16.91 40.42
N GLN A 42 -6.67 17.32 40.14
CA GLN A 42 -5.72 16.64 39.27
C GLN A 42 -5.66 15.14 39.61
N SER A 43 -5.73 14.28 38.60
CA SER A 43 -5.29 12.89 38.66
C SER A 43 -4.59 12.53 37.35
N ILE A 44 -3.41 11.95 37.49
CA ILE A 44 -2.53 11.44 36.45
C ILE A 44 -3.01 10.02 36.14
N TYR A 45 -3.30 9.69 34.88
CA TYR A 45 -3.81 8.37 34.52
C TYR A 45 -2.70 7.31 34.44
N HIS A 46 -2.89 6.23 35.20
CA HIS A 46 -2.23 4.94 35.07
C HIS A 46 -3.08 3.99 34.18
N PRO A 47 -2.46 3.03 33.45
CA PRO A 47 -3.14 2.15 32.50
C PRO A 47 -3.83 0.96 33.19
N GLY A 48 -4.87 1.23 34.01
CA GLY A 48 -5.53 0.19 34.82
C GLY A 48 -7.02 0.36 35.09
N GLU A 49 -7.70 1.41 34.61
CA GLU A 49 -9.12 1.67 34.88
C GLU A 49 -10.04 1.36 33.68
N PHE A 50 -9.76 0.29 32.93
CA PHE A 50 -10.62 -0.18 31.82
C PHE A 50 -11.59 -1.31 32.24
N LEU A 51 -11.76 -1.58 33.54
CA LEU A 51 -12.41 -2.80 34.03
C LEU A 51 -13.48 -2.57 35.11
N GLN A 52 -14.29 -1.51 34.98
CA GLN A 52 -15.44 -1.33 35.85
C GLN A 52 -16.61 -0.60 35.20
N PHE A 53 -17.19 -1.18 34.13
CA PHE A 53 -18.53 -0.80 33.63
C PHE A 53 -19.32 -2.04 33.18
N LEU A 54 -19.33 -3.08 34.02
CA LEU A 54 -20.39 -4.10 33.99
C LEU A 54 -21.35 -3.78 35.13
N THR A 55 -22.39 -3.00 34.82
CA THR A 55 -23.73 -2.96 35.45
C THR A 55 -24.31 -1.54 35.42
N MET A 56 -24.92 -1.13 34.30
CA MET A 56 -26.03 -0.17 34.33
C MET A 56 -27.07 -0.55 33.27
N SER A 57 -28.33 -0.46 33.70
CA SER A 57 -29.56 -0.92 33.07
C SER A 57 -29.90 -0.23 31.74
N GLN A 58 -30.44 -1.01 30.80
CA GLN A 58 -31.20 -0.62 29.59
C GLN A 58 -31.34 0.90 29.36
N THR A 59 -30.43 1.46 28.56
CA THR A 59 -30.59 2.78 27.95
C THR A 59 -30.78 2.59 26.46
N THR A 60 -31.93 3.00 25.94
CA THR A 60 -32.26 3.02 24.50
C THR A 60 -31.15 3.67 23.69
N ARG A 61 -30.75 3.03 22.57
CA ARG A 61 -29.71 3.55 21.67
C ARG A 61 -30.04 4.99 21.21
N PRO A 62 -29.11 5.95 21.35
CA PRO A 62 -29.35 7.31 20.89
C PRO A 62 -29.38 7.37 19.35
N LYS A 63 -30.35 8.11 18.78
CA LYS A 63 -30.40 8.38 17.34
C LYS A 63 -29.33 9.40 16.98
N VAL A 64 -28.32 9.01 16.21
CA VAL A 64 -27.19 9.87 15.85
C VAL A 64 -26.92 9.81 14.36
N ILE A 65 -26.63 10.97 13.78
CA ILE A 65 -26.19 11.10 12.39
C ILE A 65 -25.02 12.06 12.31
N PHE A 66 -23.98 11.65 11.59
CA PHE A 66 -22.80 12.44 11.30
C PHE A 66 -22.82 12.94 9.87
N PHE A 67 -22.27 14.13 9.66
CA PHE A 67 -22.15 14.75 8.34
C PHE A 67 -20.71 15.17 8.08
N ASP A 68 -20.24 14.96 6.87
CA ASP A 68 -19.24 15.83 6.28
C ASP A 68 -19.83 17.24 6.10
N ARG A 69 -18.95 18.24 5.95
CA ARG A 69 -19.37 19.61 5.75
C ARG A 69 -19.01 20.17 4.37
N ASP A 70 -17.75 20.18 3.94
CA ASP A 70 -17.35 20.91 2.73
C ASP A 70 -17.63 20.07 1.48
N GLY A 71 -18.67 20.42 0.70
CA GLY A 71 -19.18 19.59 -0.41
C GLY A 71 -20.48 18.87 -0.06
N THR A 72 -20.76 18.72 1.24
CA THR A 72 -21.97 18.07 1.77
C THR A 72 -22.97 19.08 2.35
N LEU A 73 -22.74 19.63 3.55
CA LEU A 73 -23.62 20.65 4.17
C LEU A 73 -23.36 22.06 3.64
N PHE A 74 -22.14 22.30 3.16
CA PHE A 74 -21.65 23.58 2.67
C PHE A 74 -21.38 23.51 1.17
N ASP A 75 -21.97 24.43 0.41
CA ASP A 75 -21.80 24.50 -1.05
C ASP A 75 -20.46 25.20 -1.39
N ASP A 76 -19.38 24.43 -1.24
CA ASP A 76 -18.01 24.86 -1.50
C ASP A 76 -17.82 25.27 -2.97
N TYR A 77 -18.47 24.54 -3.89
CA TYR A 77 -18.33 24.78 -5.31
C TYR A 77 -18.98 26.10 -5.74
N HIS A 78 -20.18 26.43 -5.24
CA HIS A 78 -20.78 27.74 -5.49
C HIS A 78 -19.91 28.89 -4.99
N SER A 79 -19.39 28.76 -3.76
CA SER A 79 -18.54 29.79 -3.15
C SER A 79 -17.25 29.97 -3.96
N LEU A 80 -16.68 28.87 -4.47
CA LEU A 80 -15.53 28.86 -5.38
C LEU A 80 -15.87 29.53 -6.73
N GLN A 81 -17.02 29.24 -7.33
CA GLN A 81 -17.45 29.87 -8.59
C GLN A 81 -17.62 31.38 -8.44
N CYS A 82 -18.30 31.84 -7.38
CA CYS A 82 -18.44 33.26 -7.07
C CYS A 82 -17.08 33.93 -6.86
N ALA A 83 -16.17 33.26 -6.15
CA ALA A 83 -14.83 33.78 -5.90
C ALA A 83 -14.01 33.94 -7.16
N ILE A 84 -14.02 32.94 -8.05
CA ILE A 84 -13.31 32.99 -9.33
C ILE A 84 -13.92 34.03 -10.27
N ALA A 85 -15.26 34.14 -10.31
CA ALA A 85 -15.96 35.13 -11.12
C ALA A 85 -15.59 36.58 -10.74
N GLN A 86 -15.27 36.84 -9.47
CA GLN A 86 -14.79 38.15 -9.02
C GLN A 86 -13.26 38.30 -9.19
N ALA A 87 -12.49 37.30 -8.75
CA ALA A 87 -11.03 37.36 -8.75
C ALA A 87 -10.43 37.42 -10.17
N ARG A 88 -11.11 36.87 -11.19
CA ARG A 88 -10.65 36.93 -12.59
C ARG A 88 -10.39 38.36 -13.09
N HIS A 89 -11.06 39.36 -12.53
CA HIS A 89 -10.92 40.76 -12.98
C HIS A 89 -9.68 41.46 -12.41
N THR A 90 -8.96 40.81 -11.48
CA THR A 90 -7.75 41.36 -10.84
C THR A 90 -6.47 40.96 -11.56
N VAL A 91 -6.55 40.05 -12.54
CA VAL A 91 -5.42 39.49 -13.27
C VAL A 91 -5.77 39.41 -14.75
N ARG A 92 -4.76 39.50 -15.63
CA ARG A 92 -4.92 39.44 -17.09
C ARG A 92 -5.22 38.03 -17.61
N ILE A 93 -6.29 37.41 -17.11
CA ILE A 93 -6.77 36.10 -17.57
C ILE A 93 -7.35 36.28 -18.99
N PRO A 94 -6.96 35.45 -19.98
CA PRO A 94 -7.52 35.53 -21.33
C PRO A 94 -9.05 35.34 -21.34
N ASP A 95 -9.80 36.22 -22.02
CA ASP A 95 -11.28 36.18 -22.14
C ASP A 95 -11.87 34.94 -22.84
N LYS A 96 -11.03 33.95 -23.17
CA LYS A 96 -11.44 32.73 -23.87
C LYS A 96 -12.03 31.66 -22.95
N MET A 97 -11.87 31.77 -21.62
CA MET A 97 -12.37 30.79 -20.67
C MET A 97 -13.62 31.31 -19.94
N SER A 98 -14.62 30.44 -19.78
CA SER A 98 -15.81 30.72 -18.98
C SER A 98 -15.49 30.74 -17.48
N ASN A 99 -16.37 31.31 -16.66
CA ASN A 99 -16.19 31.29 -15.20
C ASN A 99 -16.22 29.85 -14.66
N GLU A 100 -17.02 28.99 -15.27
CA GLU A 100 -17.13 27.57 -14.94
C GLU A 100 -15.84 26.82 -15.26
N GLU A 101 -15.23 27.06 -16.43
CA GLU A 101 -13.95 26.46 -16.81
C GLU A 101 -12.81 26.91 -15.89
N LEU A 102 -12.79 28.18 -15.50
CA LEU A 102 -11.82 28.72 -14.54
C LEU A 102 -12.01 28.12 -13.14
N ALA A 103 -13.26 27.98 -12.68
CA ALA A 103 -13.59 27.36 -11.40
C ALA A 103 -13.16 25.88 -11.36
N ALA A 104 -13.47 25.11 -12.40
CA ALA A 104 -13.04 23.71 -12.52
C ALA A 104 -11.50 23.57 -12.59
N THR A 105 -10.82 24.50 -13.28
CA THR A 105 -9.35 24.51 -13.34
C THR A 105 -8.72 24.86 -12.01
N TYR A 106 -9.32 25.79 -11.26
CA TYR A 106 -8.89 26.15 -9.90
C TYR A 106 -9.09 24.99 -8.92
N LEU A 107 -10.23 24.30 -9.01
CA LEU A 107 -10.51 23.09 -8.24
C LEU A 107 -9.45 22.02 -8.51
N LYS A 108 -9.14 21.74 -9.78
CA LYS A 108 -8.06 20.82 -10.16
C LYS A 108 -6.68 21.23 -9.61
N ALA A 109 -6.36 22.53 -9.63
CA ALA A 109 -5.13 23.06 -9.06
C ALA A 109 -5.08 22.84 -7.53
N ARG A 110 -6.20 23.09 -6.85
CA ARG A 110 -6.40 22.89 -5.42
C ARG A 110 -6.17 21.43 -5.03
N ASP A 111 -6.81 20.50 -5.71
CA ASP A 111 -6.75 19.07 -5.36
C ASP A 111 -5.37 18.48 -5.66
N THR A 112 -4.73 18.92 -6.74
CA THR A 112 -3.33 18.58 -7.04
C THR A 112 -2.38 19.12 -5.95
N THR A 113 -2.64 20.33 -5.46
CA THR A 113 -1.81 20.95 -4.41
C THR A 113 -2.00 20.23 -3.07
N TYR A 114 -3.24 19.89 -2.69
CA TYR A 114 -3.52 19.12 -1.48
C TYR A 114 -2.94 17.70 -1.52
N SER A 115 -3.04 16.99 -2.66
CA SER A 115 -2.52 15.61 -2.79
C SER A 115 -0.99 15.51 -2.71
N VAL A 116 -0.26 16.52 -3.21
CA VAL A 116 1.20 16.60 -3.08
C VAL A 116 1.62 16.91 -1.64
N LEU A 117 0.84 17.75 -0.93
CA LEU A 117 1.26 18.35 0.34
C LEU A 117 0.77 17.61 1.59
N ARG A 118 -0.20 16.69 1.48
CA ARG A 118 -0.57 15.72 2.53
C ARG A 118 0.64 14.89 3.01
N ASN A 119 1.70 14.82 2.20
CA ASN A 119 2.95 14.12 2.49
C ASN A 119 4.05 15.01 3.12
N ALA A 120 3.85 16.33 3.27
CA ALA A 120 4.95 17.29 3.51
C ALA A 120 4.84 18.17 4.78
N LYS A 121 3.79 18.05 5.62
CA LYS A 121 3.59 18.82 6.88
C LYS A 121 3.89 20.35 6.78
N LEU A 122 3.42 21.02 5.73
CA LEU A 122 3.58 22.48 5.56
C LEU A 122 2.47 23.29 6.27
N ARG A 123 2.70 24.61 6.49
CA ARG A 123 1.75 25.51 7.18
C ARG A 123 0.64 26.00 6.24
N GLU A 124 -0.53 26.35 6.80
CA GLU A 124 -1.75 26.71 6.05
C GLU A 124 -1.57 27.94 5.11
N GLU A 125 -0.73 28.90 5.49
CA GLU A 125 -0.41 30.08 4.67
C GLU A 125 0.39 29.74 3.40
N GLU A 126 1.22 28.68 3.44
CA GLU A 126 2.01 28.20 2.31
C GLU A 126 1.15 27.41 1.30
N LEU A 127 -0.03 26.92 1.70
CA LEU A 127 -1.00 26.23 0.84
C LEU A 127 -1.70 27.20 -0.12
N GLY A 128 -2.02 28.42 0.34
CA GLY A 128 -2.79 29.41 -0.40
C GLY A 128 -2.09 29.87 -1.68
N LEU A 129 -0.82 30.24 -1.59
CA LEU A 129 -0.04 30.76 -2.72
C LEU A 129 0.32 29.66 -3.74
N ASN A 130 0.71 28.46 -3.26
CA ASN A 130 1.03 27.33 -4.13
C ASN A 130 -0.15 26.90 -5.02
N ARG A 131 -1.38 26.97 -4.49
CA ARG A 131 -2.60 26.71 -5.27
C ARG A 131 -2.77 27.73 -6.39
N ILE A 132 -2.54 29.01 -6.13
CA ILE A 132 -2.69 30.08 -7.12
C ILE A 132 -1.59 29.97 -8.19
N TYR A 133 -0.35 29.70 -7.80
CA TYR A 133 0.75 29.43 -8.75
C TYR A 133 0.42 28.27 -9.69
N LYS A 134 -0.10 27.17 -9.13
CA LYS A 134 -0.51 26.02 -9.93
C LYS A 134 -1.67 26.36 -10.87
N PHE A 135 -2.65 27.11 -10.38
CA PHE A 135 -3.78 27.57 -11.18
C PHE A 135 -3.33 28.45 -12.35
N PHE A 136 -2.49 29.47 -12.10
CA PHE A 136 -1.93 30.35 -13.14
C PHE A 136 -1.15 29.57 -14.19
N SER A 137 -0.34 28.58 -13.76
CA SER A 137 0.34 27.66 -14.68
C SER A 137 -0.63 26.86 -15.56
N LEU A 138 -1.74 26.36 -15.00
CA LEU A 138 -2.72 25.56 -15.76
C LEU A 138 -3.50 26.37 -16.79
N ILE A 139 -3.74 27.66 -16.54
CA ILE A 139 -4.39 28.57 -17.50
C ILE A 139 -3.37 29.23 -18.46
N GLY A 140 -2.08 28.88 -18.38
CA GLY A 140 -1.03 29.42 -19.24
C GLY A 140 -0.64 30.87 -18.94
N LEU A 141 -0.89 31.33 -17.71
CA LEU A 141 -0.50 32.66 -17.26
C LEU A 141 0.91 32.60 -16.63
N GLU A 142 1.92 32.93 -17.43
CA GLU A 142 3.34 32.88 -17.02
C GLU A 142 3.91 34.25 -16.63
N ASP A 143 3.27 35.36 -17.06
CA ASP A 143 3.74 36.75 -16.87
C ASP A 143 2.80 37.58 -15.96
N TYR A 144 2.75 37.28 -14.66
CA TYR A 144 1.98 38.04 -13.65
C TYR A 144 2.90 38.74 -12.63
N THR A 145 2.44 39.86 -12.06
CA THR A 145 3.16 40.58 -10.99
C THR A 145 2.77 40.08 -9.60
N ASP A 146 3.60 40.35 -8.59
CA ASP A 146 3.28 40.06 -7.19
C ASP A 146 2.01 40.82 -6.73
N ASP A 147 1.77 42.02 -7.25
CA ASP A 147 0.57 42.81 -6.99
C ASP A 147 -0.69 42.14 -7.58
N GLU A 148 -0.60 41.59 -8.80
CA GLU A 148 -1.68 40.83 -9.43
C GLU A 148 -2.00 39.55 -8.63
N LEU A 149 -0.98 38.85 -8.15
CA LEU A 149 -1.11 37.66 -7.31
C LEU A 149 -1.82 37.98 -5.98
N GLN A 150 -1.39 39.04 -5.29
CA GLN A 150 -1.97 39.47 -4.03
C GLN A 150 -3.41 39.99 -4.20
N ALA A 151 -3.68 40.75 -5.26
CA ALA A 151 -5.03 41.23 -5.57
C ALA A 151 -5.99 40.08 -5.87
N PHE A 152 -5.51 39.04 -6.59
CA PHE A 152 -6.27 37.83 -6.85
C PHE A 152 -6.60 37.08 -5.57
N ASP A 153 -5.61 36.82 -4.71
CA ASP A 153 -5.82 36.08 -3.45
C ASP A 153 -6.77 36.83 -2.50
N ALA A 154 -6.59 38.14 -2.34
CA ALA A 154 -7.44 38.97 -1.48
C ALA A 154 -8.89 38.99 -1.98
N THR A 155 -9.09 39.20 -3.28
CA THR A 155 -10.43 39.24 -3.88
C THR A 155 -11.10 37.87 -3.83
N TYR A 156 -10.34 36.80 -4.11
CA TYR A 156 -10.82 35.43 -3.99
C TYR A 156 -11.28 35.12 -2.56
N LYS A 157 -10.47 35.43 -1.55
CA LYS A 157 -10.78 35.14 -0.14
C LYS A 157 -12.05 35.87 0.33
N GLU A 158 -12.20 37.15 -0.01
CA GLU A 158 -13.37 37.93 0.38
C GLU A 158 -14.64 37.45 -0.36
N ALA A 159 -14.53 37.25 -1.68
CA ALA A 159 -15.64 36.78 -2.50
C ALA A 159 -16.10 35.37 -2.11
N TYR A 160 -15.17 34.46 -1.86
CA TYR A 160 -15.48 33.11 -1.34
C TYR A 160 -16.22 33.22 -0.01
N ARG A 161 -15.67 33.99 0.94
CA ARG A 161 -16.25 34.14 2.30
C ARG A 161 -17.63 34.80 2.31
N SER A 162 -17.89 35.73 1.39
CA SER A 162 -19.17 36.44 1.28
C SER A 162 -20.28 35.67 0.56
N SER A 163 -19.91 34.64 -0.22
CA SER A 163 -20.84 33.79 -0.99
C SER A 163 -21.17 32.45 -0.32
N ASN A 164 -20.60 32.20 0.86
CA ASN A 164 -20.89 31.05 1.70
C ASN A 164 -22.41 30.80 1.83
N ARG A 165 -22.86 29.60 1.45
CA ARG A 165 -24.24 29.16 1.62
C ARG A 165 -24.32 27.68 1.98
N ALA A 166 -25.43 27.28 2.57
CA ALA A 166 -25.74 25.88 2.77
C ALA A 166 -26.09 25.21 1.43
N THR A 167 -25.78 23.93 1.31
CA THR A 167 -26.28 23.09 0.21
C THR A 167 -27.81 23.02 0.24
N THR A 168 -28.44 22.91 -0.93
CA THR A 168 -29.91 22.86 -1.07
C THR A 168 -30.53 21.82 -0.14
N GLY A 169 -31.59 22.21 0.58
CA GLY A 169 -32.30 21.32 1.51
C GLY A 169 -31.64 21.11 2.88
N THR A 170 -30.42 21.61 3.11
CA THR A 170 -29.66 21.34 4.35
C THR A 170 -30.39 21.81 5.60
N ILE A 171 -30.79 23.09 5.67
CA ILE A 171 -31.39 23.66 6.88
C ILE A 171 -32.71 22.95 7.22
N GLU A 172 -33.54 22.68 6.22
CA GLU A 172 -34.80 21.94 6.36
C GLU A 172 -34.55 20.52 6.88
N THR A 173 -33.61 19.80 6.26
CA THR A 173 -33.27 18.41 6.62
C THR A 173 -32.75 18.32 8.04
N LEU A 174 -31.76 19.15 8.42
CA LEU A 174 -31.20 19.14 9.77
C LEU A 174 -32.25 19.53 10.83
N THR A 175 -33.13 20.49 10.52
CA THR A 175 -34.24 20.85 11.42
C THR A 175 -35.18 19.66 11.63
N LYS A 176 -35.55 18.97 10.55
CA LYS A 176 -36.43 17.80 10.63
C LYS A 176 -35.79 16.62 11.37
N LEU A 177 -34.51 16.37 11.17
CA LEU A 177 -33.76 15.36 11.91
C LEU A 177 -33.77 15.65 13.42
N LYS A 178 -33.61 16.92 13.82
CA LYS A 178 -33.72 17.32 15.24
C LYS A 178 -35.13 17.10 15.78
N GLU A 179 -36.16 17.41 15.01
CA GLU A 179 -37.56 17.11 15.37
C GLU A 179 -37.82 15.61 15.53
N MET A 180 -37.15 14.78 14.73
CA MET A 180 -37.19 13.30 14.81
C MET A 180 -36.34 12.73 15.97
N GLY A 181 -35.67 13.60 16.74
CA GLY A 181 -34.88 13.21 17.91
C GLY A 181 -33.43 12.83 17.61
N TYR A 182 -32.93 13.05 16.39
CA TYR A 182 -31.52 12.81 16.07
C TYR A 182 -30.60 13.84 16.72
N LYS A 183 -29.46 13.34 17.19
CA LYS A 183 -28.28 14.14 17.50
C LYS A 183 -27.40 14.26 16.25
N ILE A 184 -26.92 15.46 15.99
CA ILE A 184 -26.23 15.80 14.74
C ILE A 184 -24.77 16.13 15.03
N GLY A 185 -23.85 15.34 14.48
CA GLY A 185 -22.42 15.60 14.54
C GLY A 185 -21.84 16.02 13.19
N ILE A 186 -20.79 16.83 13.19
CA ILE A 186 -19.99 17.14 12.00
C ILE A 186 -18.61 16.53 12.18
N ILE A 187 -18.13 15.78 11.18
CA ILE A 187 -16.76 15.25 11.13
C ILE A 187 -16.07 15.89 9.92
N THR A 188 -14.89 16.50 10.10
CA THR A 188 -14.22 17.29 9.04
C THR A 188 -12.70 17.18 9.08
N ASN A 189 -12.08 17.23 7.89
CA ASN A 189 -10.62 17.19 7.72
C ASN A 189 -9.92 18.57 7.80
N ALA A 190 -10.55 19.54 8.47
CA ALA A 190 -10.02 20.90 8.62
C ALA A 190 -9.94 21.31 10.09
N SER A 191 -9.48 22.53 10.37
CA SER A 191 -9.41 23.10 11.73
C SER A 191 -10.78 23.50 12.27
N ALA A 192 -11.07 23.20 13.54
CA ALA A 192 -12.29 23.61 14.21
C ALA A 192 -12.53 25.13 14.12
N VAL A 193 -11.47 25.95 14.19
CA VAL A 193 -11.56 27.42 14.16
C VAL A 193 -12.11 27.95 12.83
N SER A 194 -11.54 27.51 11.69
CA SER A 194 -12.02 27.91 10.35
C SER A 194 -13.47 27.46 10.12
N GLN A 195 -13.84 26.39 10.80
CA GLN A 195 -15.08 25.69 10.60
C GLN A 195 -16.24 26.23 11.42
N HIS A 196 -16.01 26.85 12.58
CA HIS A 196 -17.07 27.55 13.32
C HIS A 196 -17.61 28.76 12.53
N ASP A 197 -16.73 29.57 11.93
CA ASP A 197 -17.15 30.75 11.14
C ASP A 197 -18.04 30.34 9.96
N LYS A 198 -17.76 29.21 9.29
CA LYS A 198 -18.61 28.70 8.21
C LYS A 198 -19.98 28.23 8.71
N ILE A 199 -20.02 27.48 9.82
CA ILE A 199 -21.25 26.93 10.41
C ILE A 199 -22.20 28.06 10.85
N ASP A 200 -21.65 29.11 11.47
CA ASP A 200 -22.40 30.30 11.88
C ASP A 200 -22.97 31.04 10.67
N ARG A 201 -22.17 31.19 9.59
CA ARG A 201 -22.59 31.91 8.37
C ARG A 201 -23.71 31.23 7.61
N ILE A 202 -23.72 29.90 7.55
CA ILE A 202 -24.80 29.15 6.93
C ILE A 202 -26.00 28.94 7.87
N GLY A 203 -25.90 29.41 9.12
CA GLY A 203 -27.01 29.48 10.07
C GLY A 203 -27.36 28.16 10.75
N ILE A 204 -26.53 27.12 10.67
CA ILE A 204 -26.86 25.79 11.22
C ILE A 204 -26.27 25.54 12.61
N ALA A 205 -25.52 26.49 13.19
CA ALA A 205 -24.82 26.31 14.46
C ALA A 205 -25.69 25.76 15.59
N HIS A 206 -26.92 26.24 15.70
CA HIS A 206 -27.89 25.83 16.72
C HIS A 206 -28.44 24.41 16.55
N LEU A 207 -28.20 23.77 15.40
CA LEU A 207 -28.66 22.42 15.08
C LEU A 207 -27.59 21.35 15.38
N ILE A 208 -26.31 21.75 15.47
CA ILE A 208 -25.17 20.83 15.64
C ILE A 208 -24.94 20.53 17.12
N ASP A 209 -24.84 19.24 17.48
CA ASP A 209 -24.55 18.76 18.83
C ASP A 209 -23.05 18.48 19.05
N GLY A 210 -22.26 18.28 18.00
CA GLY A 210 -20.81 18.06 18.11
C GLY A 210 -20.04 18.34 16.81
N LEU A 211 -18.80 18.81 16.94
CA LEU A 211 -17.88 19.07 15.83
C LEU A 211 -16.55 18.38 16.10
N PHE A 212 -16.15 17.50 15.19
CA PHE A 212 -14.95 16.68 15.25
C PHE A 212 -14.03 17.05 14.10
N ALA A 213 -12.96 17.77 14.42
CA ALA A 213 -12.06 18.37 13.45
C ALA A 213 -10.69 17.69 13.52
N SER A 214 -10.16 17.25 12.38
CA SER A 214 -8.96 16.42 12.32
C SER A 214 -7.70 17.11 12.82
N HIS A 215 -7.59 18.44 12.68
CA HIS A 215 -6.40 19.18 13.11
C HIS A 215 -6.26 19.20 14.63
N GLU A 216 -7.38 19.31 15.34
CA GLU A 216 -7.41 19.32 16.81
C GLU A 216 -7.34 17.92 17.40
N LEU A 217 -7.93 16.93 16.72
CA LEU A 217 -7.97 15.54 17.18
C LEU A 217 -6.74 14.72 16.76
N GLY A 218 -6.00 15.16 15.74
CA GLY A 218 -4.81 14.46 15.23
C GLY A 218 -5.10 13.30 14.28
N TRP A 219 -6.38 12.94 14.09
CA TRP A 219 -6.83 11.88 13.18
C TRP A 219 -7.66 12.45 12.04
N ALA A 220 -7.33 12.11 10.80
CA ALA A 220 -8.12 12.49 9.64
C ALA A 220 -9.32 11.54 9.44
N LYS A 221 -10.35 11.96 8.69
CA LYS A 221 -11.47 11.11 8.23
C LYS A 221 -11.06 9.85 7.46
N SER A 222 -9.81 9.69 7.03
CA SER A 222 -9.34 8.42 6.48
C SER A 222 -8.86 7.43 7.56
N ASP A 223 -8.83 7.85 8.82
CA ASP A 223 -8.47 7.06 9.99
C ASP A 223 -9.75 6.78 10.80
N PRO A 224 -10.12 5.50 11.03
CA PRO A 224 -11.32 5.15 11.79
C PRO A 224 -11.39 5.75 13.20
N GLN A 225 -10.25 6.16 13.79
CA GLN A 225 -10.20 6.71 15.15
C GLN A 225 -11.02 7.99 15.31
N ILE A 226 -11.11 8.86 14.29
CA ILE A 226 -11.93 10.08 14.41
C ILE A 226 -13.43 9.75 14.54
N TYR A 227 -13.90 8.72 13.83
CA TYR A 227 -15.28 8.25 13.91
C TYR A 227 -15.56 7.56 15.23
N ARG A 228 -14.65 6.69 15.69
CA ARG A 228 -14.77 6.03 16.99
C ARG A 228 -14.79 7.04 18.14
N TYR A 229 -13.97 8.08 18.05
CA TYR A 229 -13.99 9.19 19.00
C TYR A 229 -15.32 9.96 18.96
N ALA A 230 -15.85 10.23 17.75
CA ALA A 230 -17.14 10.89 17.60
C ALA A 230 -18.31 10.06 18.17
N LEU A 231 -18.31 8.75 17.93
CA LEU A 231 -19.26 7.79 18.50
C LEU A 231 -19.20 7.79 20.04
N TYR A 232 -17.98 7.76 20.60
CA TYR A 232 -17.76 7.83 22.05
C TYR A 232 -18.34 9.11 22.67
N GLU A 233 -18.08 10.29 22.08
CA GLU A 233 -18.63 11.56 22.58
C GLU A 233 -20.17 11.63 22.48
N PHE A 234 -20.76 10.84 21.60
CA PHE A 234 -22.22 10.71 21.45
C PHE A 234 -22.81 9.52 22.26
N ASN A 235 -22.00 8.87 23.09
CA ASN A 235 -22.37 7.72 23.93
C ASN A 235 -22.89 6.51 23.13
N ILE A 236 -22.33 6.27 21.94
CA ILE A 236 -22.56 5.03 21.18
C ILE A 236 -21.42 4.06 21.47
N THR A 237 -21.76 2.89 21.99
CA THR A 237 -20.79 1.82 22.24
C THR A 237 -20.66 0.91 21.01
N PRO A 238 -19.53 0.18 20.84
CA PRO A 238 -19.37 -0.76 19.74
C PRO A 238 -20.49 -1.80 19.66
N GLU A 239 -20.97 -2.31 20.80
CA GLU A 239 -22.05 -3.30 20.85
C GLU A 239 -23.37 -2.73 20.30
N MET A 240 -23.59 -1.42 20.47
CA MET A 240 -24.75 -0.75 19.88
C MET A 240 -24.65 -0.65 18.36
N LEU A 241 -23.47 -0.71 17.75
CA LEU A 241 -23.31 -0.73 16.29
C LEU A 241 -23.54 -2.12 15.69
N GLU A 242 -23.33 -3.17 16.49
CA GLU A 242 -23.54 -4.57 16.09
C GLU A 242 -25.01 -5.03 16.28
N GLY A 243 -25.79 -4.33 17.11
CA GLY A 243 -27.21 -4.59 17.36
C GLY A 243 -28.19 -3.78 16.48
N GLU A 244 -29.48 -3.77 16.85
CA GLU A 244 -30.54 -3.09 16.10
C GLU A 244 -30.43 -1.55 16.12
N GLY A 245 -30.76 -0.93 14.98
CA GLY A 245 -30.65 0.50 14.70
C GLY A 245 -29.47 0.87 13.80
N LYS A 246 -29.48 2.10 13.28
CA LYS A 246 -28.43 2.61 12.38
C LYS A 246 -27.80 3.88 12.90
N THR A 247 -26.53 4.07 12.57
CA THR A 247 -25.80 5.31 12.86
C THR A 247 -25.12 5.76 11.58
N TYR A 248 -25.62 6.86 11.02
CA TYR A 248 -25.27 7.24 9.66
C TYR A 248 -24.08 8.20 9.59
N MET A 249 -23.29 8.09 8.53
CA MET A 249 -22.36 9.13 8.07
C MET A 249 -22.76 9.58 6.67
N VAL A 250 -23.06 10.86 6.48
CA VAL A 250 -23.41 11.44 5.18
C VAL A 250 -22.24 12.25 4.66
N GLY A 251 -21.75 11.99 3.45
CA GLY A 251 -20.68 12.80 2.86
C GLY A 251 -20.45 12.56 1.36
N ASP A 252 -19.70 13.46 0.74
CA ASP A 252 -19.39 13.44 -0.71
C ASP A 252 -18.05 12.77 -1.04
N ASP A 253 -17.08 12.72 -0.10
CA ASP A 253 -15.79 12.06 -0.33
C ASP A 253 -15.90 10.55 -0.07
N PHE A 254 -15.80 9.76 -1.13
CA PHE A 254 -15.89 8.30 -1.03
C PHE A 254 -14.81 7.66 -0.15
N ARG A 255 -13.58 8.17 -0.18
CA ARG A 255 -12.47 7.60 0.60
C ARG A 255 -12.57 7.96 2.07
N CYS A 256 -12.94 9.21 2.35
CA CYS A 256 -12.99 9.72 3.71
C CYS A 256 -14.33 9.40 4.35
N ASP A 257 -15.43 9.87 3.77
CA ASP A 257 -16.75 9.86 4.40
C ASP A 257 -17.46 8.53 4.29
N VAL A 258 -17.27 7.82 3.18
CA VAL A 258 -17.92 6.52 2.96
C VAL A 258 -17.05 5.41 3.55
N ARG A 259 -15.83 5.25 3.03
CA ARG A 259 -14.94 4.17 3.45
C ARG A 259 -14.50 4.31 4.91
N GLY A 260 -14.11 5.51 5.35
CA GLY A 260 -13.68 5.75 6.72
C GLY A 260 -14.77 5.48 7.76
N ALA A 261 -16.02 5.83 7.43
CA ALA A 261 -17.17 5.55 8.28
C ALA A 261 -17.52 4.06 8.32
N TRP A 262 -17.50 3.39 7.16
CA TRP A 262 -17.72 1.94 7.06
C TRP A 262 -16.69 1.15 7.89
N ASP A 263 -15.41 1.52 7.79
CA ASP A 263 -14.33 0.89 8.56
C ASP A 263 -14.48 1.13 10.09
N ALA A 264 -15.25 2.14 10.48
CA ALA A 264 -15.59 2.43 11.87
C ALA A 264 -16.94 1.83 12.33
N GLY A 265 -17.65 1.11 11.46
CA GLY A 265 -18.93 0.46 11.76
C GLY A 265 -20.17 1.36 11.63
N LEU A 266 -20.06 2.52 10.98
CA LEU A 266 -21.20 3.39 10.68
C LEU A 266 -21.81 3.04 9.31
N ASP A 267 -23.08 3.37 9.11
CA ASP A 267 -23.80 3.25 7.84
C ASP A 267 -23.53 4.47 6.94
N PRO A 268 -22.74 4.38 5.87
CA PRO A 268 -22.47 5.55 5.03
C PRO A 268 -23.61 5.82 4.04
N ILE A 269 -23.89 7.09 3.81
CA ILE A 269 -24.80 7.61 2.77
C ILE A 269 -24.00 8.57 1.89
N VAL A 270 -24.05 8.35 0.58
CA VAL A 270 -23.28 9.15 -0.38
C VAL A 270 -24.07 10.41 -0.75
N TYR A 271 -23.44 11.58 -0.61
CA TYR A 271 -23.96 12.84 -1.17
C TYR A 271 -23.30 13.13 -2.51
N ALA A 272 -23.99 12.82 -3.62
CA ALA A 272 -23.47 12.98 -4.97
C ALA A 272 -24.05 14.24 -5.63
N SER A 273 -23.41 15.39 -5.41
CA SER A 273 -23.76 16.62 -6.13
C SER A 273 -23.44 16.49 -7.62
N SER A 274 -24.10 17.30 -8.47
CA SER A 274 -23.99 17.27 -9.94
C SER A 274 -22.59 17.51 -10.53
N CYS A 275 -21.57 17.70 -9.69
CA CYS A 275 -20.16 17.86 -10.04
C CYS A 275 -19.24 16.74 -9.52
N ALA A 276 -19.77 15.71 -8.84
CA ALA A 276 -18.97 14.61 -8.30
C ALA A 276 -18.50 13.63 -9.40
N GLU A 277 -17.28 13.11 -9.27
CA GLU A 277 -16.79 12.00 -10.10
C GLU A 277 -17.66 10.75 -9.89
N PRO A 278 -17.80 9.87 -10.92
CA PRO A 278 -18.59 8.65 -10.78
C PRO A 278 -18.07 7.76 -9.64
N VAL A 279 -19.00 7.25 -8.84
CA VAL A 279 -18.75 6.36 -7.70
C VAL A 279 -17.97 5.12 -8.16
N PRO A 280 -16.90 4.67 -7.45
CA PRO A 280 -16.18 3.45 -7.78
C PRO A 280 -17.05 2.18 -7.73
N GLY A 281 -16.68 1.16 -8.51
CA GLY A 281 -17.39 -0.11 -8.65
C GLY A 281 -17.56 -0.95 -7.37
N PRO A 282 -18.25 -2.11 -7.45
CA PRO A 282 -18.78 -2.88 -6.32
C PRO A 282 -17.74 -3.21 -5.22
N PRO A 283 -18.16 -3.38 -3.95
CA PRO A 283 -19.53 -3.63 -3.46
C PRO A 283 -20.41 -2.39 -3.21
N TRP A 284 -19.92 -1.19 -3.51
CA TRP A 284 -20.49 0.08 -3.06
C TRP A 284 -21.62 0.65 -3.93
N THR A 285 -22.00 -0.07 -4.99
CA THR A 285 -23.09 0.31 -5.92
C THR A 285 -24.48 0.20 -5.31
N SER A 286 -24.61 -0.36 -4.10
CA SER A 286 -25.89 -0.52 -3.37
C SER A 286 -26.10 0.49 -2.23
N LEU A 287 -25.16 1.42 -2.01
CA LEU A 287 -25.31 2.42 -0.94
C LEU A 287 -26.41 3.43 -1.27
N PRO A 288 -27.15 3.96 -0.27
CA PRO A 288 -28.08 5.07 -0.49
C PRO A 288 -27.31 6.30 -1.00
N VAL A 289 -27.84 6.92 -2.06
CA VAL A 289 -27.26 8.10 -2.68
C VAL A 289 -28.28 9.24 -2.69
N ILE A 290 -27.85 10.40 -2.23
CA ILE A 290 -28.59 11.66 -2.33
C ILE A 290 -28.12 12.39 -3.57
N PHE A 291 -29.04 12.74 -4.46
CA PHE A 291 -28.77 13.50 -5.67
C PHE A 291 -29.34 14.91 -5.55
N GLU A 292 -28.48 15.92 -5.68
CA GLU A 292 -28.85 17.34 -5.84
C GLU A 292 -29.53 18.05 -4.64
N ASP A 293 -30.33 17.36 -3.81
CA ASP A 293 -31.11 17.94 -2.72
C ASP A 293 -31.06 17.09 -1.44
N MET A 294 -30.59 17.69 -0.33
CA MET A 294 -30.41 17.03 0.97
C MET A 294 -31.72 16.51 1.58
N THR A 295 -32.89 17.02 1.17
CA THR A 295 -34.20 16.56 1.67
C THR A 295 -34.49 15.09 1.37
N GLN A 296 -33.84 14.51 0.35
CA GLN A 296 -33.95 13.07 0.03
C GLN A 296 -33.47 12.16 1.16
N LEU A 297 -32.57 12.67 2.02
CA LEU A 297 -32.10 11.95 3.21
C LEU A 297 -33.25 11.51 4.13
N LEU A 298 -34.29 12.35 4.24
CA LEU A 298 -35.44 12.05 5.09
C LEU A 298 -36.21 10.82 4.60
N GLY A 299 -36.28 10.61 3.28
CA GLY A 299 -36.90 9.42 2.69
C GLY A 299 -36.09 8.15 2.97
N ILE A 300 -34.76 8.23 2.80
CA ILE A 300 -33.82 7.12 3.08
C ILE A 300 -33.97 6.66 4.54
N ILE A 301 -34.02 7.60 5.48
CA ILE A 301 -34.16 7.29 6.91
C ILE A 301 -35.56 6.75 7.24
N ALA A 302 -36.62 7.32 6.65
CA ALA A 302 -38.00 6.91 6.94
C ALA A 302 -38.34 5.51 6.41
N ASP A 303 -37.83 5.14 5.23
CA ASP A 303 -38.03 3.80 4.65
C ASP A 303 -37.34 2.71 5.49
N GLU A 304 -36.16 3.01 6.04
CA GLU A 304 -35.44 2.12 6.95
C GLU A 304 -36.17 1.95 8.29
N GLU A 305 -36.63 3.05 8.92
CA GLU A 305 -37.43 2.96 10.15
C GLU A 305 -38.77 2.22 9.94
N ALA A 306 -39.30 2.19 8.71
CA ALA A 306 -40.48 1.41 8.36
C ALA A 306 -40.16 -0.09 8.19
N LEU A 307 -38.99 -0.42 7.64
CA LEU A 307 -38.48 -1.79 7.52
C LEU A 307 -38.15 -2.40 8.90
N GLU A 308 -37.56 -1.63 9.81
CA GLU A 308 -37.30 -2.07 11.19
C GLU A 308 -38.62 -2.37 11.92
N ARG A 309 -39.60 -1.48 11.86
CA ARG A 309 -40.94 -1.72 12.44
C ARG A 309 -41.68 -2.92 11.83
N ALA A 310 -41.37 -3.29 10.60
CA ALA A 310 -41.94 -4.48 9.97
C ALA A 310 -41.24 -5.77 10.41
N ARG A 311 -39.97 -5.69 10.86
CA ARG A 311 -39.23 -6.83 11.42
C ARG A 311 -39.61 -7.09 12.87
N ASP A 312 -39.80 -6.04 13.67
CA ASP A 312 -40.23 -6.15 15.08
C ASP A 312 -41.69 -6.65 15.23
N GLY A 313 -42.45 -6.74 14.13
CA GLY A 313 -43.86 -7.11 14.12
C GLY A 313 -44.16 -8.61 13.98
N ASP A 314 -43.14 -9.47 13.81
CA ASP A 314 -43.30 -10.89 13.45
C ASP A 314 -42.71 -11.89 14.47
N GLU A 315 -42.48 -11.48 15.73
CA GLU A 315 -42.05 -12.41 16.80
C GLU A 315 -43.17 -12.67 17.82
N ASP A 316 -44.02 -13.65 17.51
CA ASP A 316 -44.73 -14.48 18.49
C ASP A 316 -44.78 -15.92 17.92
N GLU A 317 -44.44 -16.91 18.75
CA GLU A 317 -44.47 -18.38 18.53
C GLU A 317 -43.25 -19.00 17.81
N ASP A 318 -42.20 -19.38 18.55
CA ASP A 318 -42.08 -20.71 19.17
C ASP A 318 -40.64 -20.95 19.70
N GLU A 319 -40.57 -21.26 21.00
CA GLU A 319 -39.39 -21.77 21.70
C GLU A 319 -39.07 -23.19 21.23
N ASP A 320 -37.80 -23.52 20.96
CA ASP A 320 -37.05 -24.56 21.69
C ASP A 320 -35.70 -24.97 21.05
N GLU A 321 -34.72 -25.09 21.96
CA GLU A 321 -33.58 -26.02 22.01
C GLU A 321 -32.28 -25.81 21.19
N ASP A 322 -31.23 -25.56 21.99
CA ASP A 322 -29.87 -26.15 21.99
C ASP A 322 -28.70 -25.56 21.16
N LYS A 323 -27.92 -24.74 21.88
CA LYS A 323 -26.45 -24.83 22.11
C LYS A 323 -25.52 -25.24 20.95
N ASN A 324 -24.73 -24.26 20.52
CA ASN A 324 -23.27 -24.15 20.64
C ASN A 324 -22.76 -23.35 19.44
N GLU A 325 -22.28 -22.13 19.67
CA GLU A 325 -21.53 -21.40 18.63
C GLU A 325 -20.12 -21.10 19.11
N ASP A 326 -19.19 -21.79 18.43
CA ASP A 326 -17.78 -21.48 18.35
C ASP A 326 -17.60 -20.06 17.77
N GLU A 327 -16.95 -19.18 18.54
CA GLU A 327 -16.47 -17.89 18.07
C GLU A 327 -15.30 -18.09 17.09
N GLY A 328 -15.63 -18.26 15.82
CA GLY A 328 -14.70 -18.17 14.70
C GLY A 328 -14.94 -16.89 13.92
N TRP A 329 -13.93 -16.01 13.85
CA TRP A 329 -13.90 -14.75 13.09
C TRP A 329 -14.34 -14.94 11.63
N GLY A 330 -15.65 -14.83 11.38
CA GLY A 330 -16.25 -14.84 10.06
C GLY A 330 -16.43 -13.41 9.57
N TRP A 331 -15.71 -13.03 8.52
CA TRP A 331 -16.05 -11.84 7.73
C TRP A 331 -17.52 -11.98 7.29
N GLY A 332 -18.40 -11.15 7.84
CA GLY A 332 -19.83 -11.11 7.53
C GLY A 332 -20.10 -10.64 6.10
N PHE A 333 -19.78 -11.46 5.11
CA PHE A 333 -20.24 -11.28 3.74
C PHE A 333 -21.67 -11.80 3.66
N ARG A 334 -22.66 -10.88 3.72
CA ARG A 334 -23.96 -11.15 3.10
C ARG A 334 -23.70 -11.38 1.61
N CYS A 335 -23.89 -12.61 1.15
CA CYS A 335 -23.55 -13.01 -0.20
C CYS A 335 -24.62 -12.46 -1.16
N SER A 336 -24.56 -11.19 -1.55
CA SER A 336 -25.50 -10.62 -2.55
C SER A 336 -25.29 -11.18 -3.97
N ILE A 337 -24.61 -12.32 -4.10
CA ILE A 337 -24.16 -12.93 -5.34
C ILE A 337 -25.05 -14.13 -5.63
N LEU A 338 -25.49 -14.25 -6.88
CA LEU A 338 -26.31 -15.36 -7.36
C LEU A 338 -25.52 -16.67 -7.25
N MET A 339 -26.02 -17.61 -6.45
CA MET A 339 -25.53 -18.99 -6.43
C MET A 339 -26.60 -19.93 -6.98
N ARG A 340 -26.22 -20.71 -7.98
CA ARG A 340 -27.07 -21.73 -8.59
C ARG A 340 -26.69 -23.10 -8.03
N LEU A 341 -27.68 -23.84 -7.54
CA LEU A 341 -27.51 -25.17 -6.95
C LEU A 341 -28.39 -26.21 -7.65
N ILE A 342 -27.89 -27.43 -7.76
CA ILE A 342 -28.64 -28.59 -8.28
C ILE A 342 -29.54 -29.13 -7.18
N GLU A 343 -30.80 -29.40 -7.52
CA GLU A 343 -31.73 -30.11 -6.64
C GLU A 343 -31.46 -31.63 -6.70
N ALA A 344 -30.73 -32.15 -5.70
CA ALA A 344 -30.20 -33.51 -5.72
C ALA A 344 -31.29 -34.58 -5.88
N LYS A 345 -32.41 -34.41 -5.15
CA LYS A 345 -33.55 -35.33 -5.21
C LYS A 345 -34.17 -35.40 -6.61
N VAL A 346 -34.33 -34.24 -7.26
CA VAL A 346 -34.90 -34.17 -8.62
C VAL A 346 -34.02 -34.93 -9.60
N LEU A 347 -32.69 -34.75 -9.53
CA LEU A 347 -31.77 -35.47 -10.40
C LEU A 347 -31.84 -36.99 -10.18
N VAL A 348 -31.82 -37.46 -8.93
CA VAL A 348 -31.82 -38.89 -8.64
C VAL A 348 -33.12 -39.57 -9.08
N GLU A 349 -34.27 -38.94 -8.82
CA GLU A 349 -35.59 -39.51 -9.14
C GLU A 349 -35.95 -39.42 -10.62
N THR A 350 -35.59 -38.32 -11.29
CA THR A 350 -36.04 -38.03 -12.66
C THR A 350 -34.95 -38.19 -13.72
N GLN A 351 -33.68 -38.33 -13.31
CA GLN A 351 -32.52 -38.34 -14.19
C GLN A 351 -32.45 -37.08 -15.05
N CYS A 352 -32.82 -35.93 -14.49
CA CYS A 352 -32.79 -34.61 -15.11
C CYS A 352 -32.19 -33.59 -14.13
N ILE A 353 -31.23 -32.78 -14.59
CA ILE A 353 -30.63 -31.73 -13.77
C ILE A 353 -31.63 -30.57 -13.67
N SER A 354 -32.00 -30.20 -12.44
CA SER A 354 -32.81 -29.02 -12.12
C SER A 354 -32.00 -28.08 -11.24
N PHE A 355 -32.14 -26.78 -11.49
CA PHE A 355 -31.41 -25.74 -10.77
C PHE A 355 -32.34 -24.87 -9.94
N LYS A 356 -31.88 -24.51 -8.75
CA LYS A 356 -32.47 -23.48 -7.91
C LYS A 356 -31.47 -22.37 -7.65
N GLU A 357 -31.92 -21.13 -7.77
CA GLU A 357 -31.12 -19.93 -7.63
C GLU A 357 -31.34 -19.29 -6.26
N PHE A 358 -30.24 -18.87 -5.63
CA PHE A 358 -30.21 -18.26 -4.31
C PHE A 358 -29.45 -16.94 -4.34
N TYR A 359 -29.94 -15.98 -3.56
CA TYR A 359 -29.34 -14.66 -3.35
C TYR A 359 -29.25 -14.43 -1.84
N GLY A 360 -28.08 -14.12 -1.31
CA GLY A 360 -27.88 -13.91 0.12
C GLY A 360 -27.68 -15.22 0.88
N ASP A 361 -28.73 -15.64 1.57
CA ASP A 361 -28.70 -16.80 2.47
C ASP A 361 -28.73 -18.10 1.66
N LEU A 362 -27.64 -18.86 1.78
CA LEU A 362 -27.48 -20.13 1.09
C LEU A 362 -28.00 -21.28 1.97
N PRO A 363 -28.75 -22.24 1.42
CA PRO A 363 -29.11 -23.44 2.15
C PRO A 363 -27.87 -24.28 2.45
N GLU A 364 -28.00 -25.34 3.25
CA GLU A 364 -26.95 -26.36 3.28
C GLU A 364 -26.79 -27.00 1.89
N TYR A 365 -25.55 -27.07 1.41
CA TYR A 365 -25.22 -27.74 0.15
C TYR A 365 -23.93 -28.54 0.26
N ALA A 366 -23.81 -29.55 -0.61
CA ALA A 366 -22.58 -30.28 -0.85
C ALA A 366 -21.92 -29.76 -2.13
N ILE A 367 -20.61 -29.96 -2.26
CA ILE A 367 -19.82 -29.47 -3.39
C ILE A 367 -18.97 -30.59 -3.99
N LEU A 368 -18.98 -30.70 -5.32
CA LEU A 368 -18.09 -31.63 -6.04
C LEU A 368 -16.75 -30.96 -6.32
N SER A 369 -15.67 -31.65 -5.97
CA SER A 369 -14.32 -31.32 -6.38
C SER A 369 -13.76 -32.46 -7.25
N HIS A 370 -13.37 -32.15 -8.49
CA HIS A 370 -12.87 -33.14 -9.42
C HIS A 370 -11.90 -32.53 -10.44
N THR A 371 -11.21 -33.40 -11.17
CA THR A 371 -10.39 -32.94 -12.31
C THR A 371 -11.16 -33.13 -13.61
N TRP A 372 -11.30 -32.05 -14.38
CA TRP A 372 -12.03 -32.09 -15.65
C TRP A 372 -11.35 -33.02 -16.65
N GLU A 373 -12.15 -33.80 -17.36
CA GLU A 373 -11.73 -34.66 -18.47
C GLU A 373 -12.08 -34.01 -19.81
N ALA A 374 -11.26 -34.23 -20.84
CA ALA A 374 -11.51 -33.69 -22.16
C ALA A 374 -12.83 -34.27 -22.72
N ASP A 375 -13.74 -33.39 -23.14
CA ASP A 375 -15.06 -33.69 -23.74
C ASP A 375 -16.04 -34.51 -22.87
N GLY A 376 -15.69 -34.76 -21.60
CA GLY A 376 -16.49 -35.57 -20.68
C GLY A 376 -17.33 -34.77 -19.69
N GLU A 377 -17.12 -33.46 -19.53
CA GLU A 377 -17.88 -32.64 -18.58
C GLU A 377 -19.21 -32.16 -19.16
N VAL A 378 -20.20 -31.96 -18.28
CA VAL A 378 -21.51 -31.36 -18.64
C VAL A 378 -21.44 -29.88 -18.30
N THR A 379 -21.64 -29.01 -19.30
CA THR A 379 -21.73 -27.56 -19.04
C THR A 379 -23.15 -27.13 -18.69
N PHE A 380 -23.32 -25.90 -18.19
CA PHE A 380 -24.64 -25.31 -17.92
C PHE A 380 -25.59 -25.44 -19.13
N GLN A 381 -25.08 -25.14 -20.33
CA GLN A 381 -25.83 -25.18 -21.59
C GLN A 381 -26.23 -26.61 -22.01
N GLU A 382 -25.53 -27.63 -21.53
CA GLU A 382 -25.75 -29.03 -21.91
C GLU A 382 -26.65 -29.79 -20.92
N CYS A 383 -26.99 -29.19 -19.78
CA CYS A 383 -27.73 -29.85 -18.69
C CYS A 383 -29.13 -30.36 -19.10
N HIS A 384 -29.72 -29.76 -20.14
CA HIS A 384 -31.03 -30.15 -20.66
C HIS A 384 -30.95 -30.89 -22.01
N VAL A 385 -29.74 -31.20 -22.48
CA VAL A 385 -29.52 -31.92 -23.73
C VAL A 385 -29.45 -33.42 -23.43
N GLU A 386 -30.32 -34.23 -24.04
CA GLU A 386 -30.40 -35.67 -23.72
C GLU A 386 -29.10 -36.44 -24.00
N ALA A 387 -28.32 -36.01 -24.99
CA ALA A 387 -27.00 -36.58 -25.28
C ALA A 387 -25.98 -36.41 -24.13
N SER A 388 -26.14 -35.39 -23.27
CA SER A 388 -25.20 -35.13 -22.17
C SER A 388 -25.22 -36.21 -21.10
N LYS A 389 -26.32 -36.98 -20.99
CA LYS A 389 -26.45 -38.13 -20.06
C LYS A 389 -25.43 -39.24 -20.31
N SER A 390 -24.85 -39.29 -21.51
CA SER A 390 -23.80 -40.25 -21.87
C SER A 390 -22.39 -39.82 -21.46
N LYS A 391 -22.22 -38.58 -20.99
CA LYS A 391 -20.93 -38.04 -20.58
C LYS A 391 -20.54 -38.50 -19.17
N THR A 392 -19.25 -38.73 -18.94
CA THR A 392 -18.72 -39.13 -17.62
C THR A 392 -19.00 -38.08 -16.54
N GLY A 393 -19.04 -36.80 -16.89
CA GLY A 393 -19.40 -35.71 -15.98
C GLY A 393 -20.83 -35.80 -15.48
N TYR A 394 -21.77 -36.34 -16.27
CA TYR A 394 -23.15 -36.55 -15.81
C TYR A 394 -23.19 -37.60 -14.69
N GLU A 395 -22.46 -38.71 -14.85
CA GLU A 395 -22.31 -39.73 -13.82
C GLU A 395 -21.69 -39.15 -12.53
N LYS A 396 -20.68 -38.28 -12.66
CA LYS A 396 -20.08 -37.60 -11.49
C LYS A 396 -21.11 -36.76 -10.74
N ILE A 397 -21.93 -35.98 -11.45
CA ILE A 397 -22.98 -35.15 -10.85
C ILE A 397 -24.02 -36.03 -10.16
N THR A 398 -24.49 -37.10 -10.82
CA THR A 398 -25.47 -38.03 -10.26
C THR A 398 -24.95 -38.69 -8.98
N LYS A 399 -23.72 -39.21 -8.99
CA LYS A 399 -23.09 -39.82 -7.80
C LYS A 399 -22.92 -38.85 -6.66
N THR A 400 -22.56 -37.60 -6.96
CA THR A 400 -22.47 -36.53 -5.96
C THR A 400 -23.83 -36.25 -5.32
N CYS A 401 -24.91 -36.24 -6.11
CA CYS A 401 -26.27 -36.06 -5.58
C CYS A 401 -26.74 -37.25 -4.74
N GLU A 402 -26.41 -38.48 -5.13
CA GLU A 402 -26.68 -39.67 -4.32
C GLU A 402 -25.98 -39.61 -2.96
N LEU A 403 -24.70 -39.20 -2.93
CA LEU A 403 -23.93 -39.00 -1.68
C LEU A 403 -24.51 -37.88 -0.83
N ALA A 404 -24.84 -36.73 -1.43
CA ALA A 404 -25.44 -35.60 -0.74
C ALA A 404 -26.75 -36.00 -0.04
N LEU A 405 -27.63 -36.71 -0.74
CA LEU A 405 -28.90 -37.18 -0.14
C LEU A 405 -28.68 -38.20 0.98
N ALA A 406 -27.67 -39.07 0.86
CA ALA A 406 -27.29 -40.00 1.92
C ALA A 406 -26.81 -39.27 3.19
N ASP A 407 -26.15 -38.13 3.02
CA ASP A 407 -25.71 -37.24 4.09
C ASP A 407 -26.77 -36.16 4.46
N MET A 408 -28.02 -36.34 4.03
CA MET A 408 -29.17 -35.46 4.32
C MET A 408 -29.05 -34.03 3.77
N VAL A 409 -28.28 -33.83 2.68
CA VAL A 409 -28.11 -32.55 1.99
C VAL A 409 -28.90 -32.53 0.69
N GLN A 410 -29.75 -31.51 0.52
CA GLN A 410 -30.69 -31.45 -0.61
C GLN A 410 -30.11 -30.79 -1.87
N TYR A 411 -29.07 -29.98 -1.70
CA TYR A 411 -28.51 -29.15 -2.77
C TYR A 411 -27.05 -29.49 -3.04
N VAL A 412 -26.66 -29.46 -4.31
CA VAL A 412 -25.29 -29.73 -4.76
C VAL A 412 -24.78 -28.62 -5.66
N TRP A 413 -23.55 -28.17 -5.45
CA TRP A 413 -22.85 -27.28 -6.38
C TRP A 413 -21.78 -28.02 -7.16
N VAL A 414 -21.70 -27.74 -8.46
CA VAL A 414 -20.69 -28.29 -9.38
C VAL A 414 -20.24 -27.19 -10.35
N ASP A 415 -18.95 -26.88 -10.36
CA ASP A 415 -18.36 -25.78 -11.15
C ASP A 415 -18.53 -25.92 -12.67
N THR A 416 -18.74 -27.14 -13.17
CA THR A 416 -18.92 -27.40 -14.60
C THR A 416 -20.26 -26.89 -15.11
N CYS A 417 -21.32 -27.04 -14.34
CA CYS A 417 -22.70 -26.79 -14.77
C CYS A 417 -23.50 -25.79 -13.93
N CYS A 418 -23.08 -25.46 -12.71
CA CYS A 418 -23.75 -24.44 -11.90
C CYS A 418 -23.38 -23.01 -12.32
N ILE A 419 -22.27 -22.87 -13.07
CA ILE A 419 -21.75 -21.58 -13.55
C ILE A 419 -22.08 -21.41 -15.03
N ASP A 420 -22.74 -20.31 -15.40
CA ASP A 420 -22.81 -19.90 -16.79
C ASP A 420 -21.49 -19.23 -17.22
N LYS A 421 -20.58 -20.06 -17.72
CA LYS A 421 -19.27 -19.61 -18.24
C LYS A 421 -19.36 -18.76 -19.51
N SER A 422 -20.54 -18.62 -20.12
CA SER A 422 -20.75 -17.70 -21.24
C SER A 422 -20.98 -16.26 -20.78
N SER A 423 -21.37 -16.06 -19.51
CA SER A 423 -21.48 -14.75 -18.86
C SER A 423 -20.17 -14.38 -18.17
N SER A 424 -19.44 -13.39 -18.71
CA SER A 424 -18.20 -12.92 -18.11
C SER A 424 -18.40 -12.24 -16.75
N ALA A 425 -19.57 -11.63 -16.54
CA ALA A 425 -19.95 -11.04 -15.25
C ALA A 425 -20.11 -12.13 -14.19
N GLU A 426 -20.94 -13.14 -14.47
CA GLU A 426 -21.15 -14.28 -13.55
C GLU A 426 -19.84 -15.01 -13.28
N LEU A 427 -19.05 -15.30 -14.32
CA LEU A 427 -17.76 -15.97 -14.15
C LEU A 427 -16.81 -15.19 -13.23
N THR A 428 -16.78 -13.86 -13.34
CA THR A 428 -15.93 -13.01 -12.49
C THR A 428 -16.41 -13.00 -11.04
N GLU A 429 -17.72 -12.88 -10.82
CA GLU A 429 -18.31 -12.92 -9.47
C GLU A 429 -18.10 -14.28 -8.80
N VAL A 430 -18.32 -15.37 -9.55
CA VAL A 430 -18.11 -16.73 -9.07
C VAL A 430 -16.65 -16.95 -8.70
N ILE A 431 -15.69 -16.60 -9.55
CA ILE A 431 -14.26 -16.84 -9.24
C ILE A 431 -13.83 -16.11 -7.96
N ASN A 432 -14.27 -14.86 -7.76
CA ASN A 432 -13.98 -14.12 -6.52
C ASN A 432 -14.71 -14.71 -5.29
N SER A 433 -15.82 -15.43 -5.48
CA SER A 433 -16.61 -16.04 -4.41
C SER A 433 -16.31 -17.51 -4.14
N MET A 434 -15.62 -18.19 -5.06
CA MET A 434 -15.54 -19.65 -5.09
C MET A 434 -14.89 -20.22 -3.83
N PHE A 435 -13.86 -19.55 -3.31
CA PHE A 435 -13.24 -19.96 -2.04
C PHE A 435 -14.24 -19.95 -0.88
N LEU A 436 -15.07 -18.91 -0.77
CA LEU A 436 -16.10 -18.81 0.27
C LEU A 436 -17.18 -19.89 0.09
N TRP A 437 -17.52 -20.24 -1.15
CA TRP A 437 -18.46 -21.32 -1.43
C TRP A 437 -17.89 -22.69 -1.04
N TYR A 438 -16.61 -22.95 -1.31
CA TYR A 438 -15.96 -24.15 -0.77
C TYR A 438 -15.89 -24.13 0.76
N GLN A 439 -15.64 -22.97 1.38
CA GLN A 439 -15.58 -22.83 2.83
C GLN A 439 -16.94 -23.09 3.50
N LYS A 440 -18.04 -22.60 2.92
CA LYS A 440 -19.41 -22.75 3.45
C LYS A 440 -20.07 -24.08 3.08
N ALA A 441 -19.50 -24.88 2.18
CA ALA A 441 -20.06 -26.18 1.83
C ALA A 441 -20.06 -27.12 3.04
N LYS A 442 -21.21 -27.79 3.28
CA LYS A 442 -21.36 -28.76 4.37
C LYS A 442 -20.49 -29.99 4.15
N PHE A 443 -20.42 -30.46 2.91
CA PHE A 443 -19.54 -31.55 2.48
C PHE A 443 -18.89 -31.23 1.15
N CYS A 444 -17.59 -31.45 1.05
CA CYS A 444 -16.87 -31.49 -0.22
C CYS A 444 -16.53 -32.94 -0.58
N TYR A 445 -17.09 -33.44 -1.68
CA TYR A 445 -16.78 -34.76 -2.21
C TYR A 445 -15.69 -34.63 -3.27
N VAL A 446 -14.52 -35.22 -3.01
CA VAL A 446 -13.40 -35.23 -3.93
C VAL A 446 -13.41 -36.53 -4.73
N TYR A 447 -13.63 -36.42 -6.05
CA TYR A 447 -13.56 -37.56 -6.97
C TYR A 447 -12.19 -37.64 -7.65
N LEU A 448 -11.45 -38.72 -7.34
CA LEU A 448 -10.13 -39.00 -7.90
C LEU A 448 -10.24 -39.99 -9.07
N SER A 449 -10.46 -39.45 -10.27
CA SER A 449 -10.67 -40.24 -11.49
C SER A 449 -9.53 -41.19 -11.86
N ASP A 450 -8.31 -40.93 -11.39
CA ASP A 450 -7.09 -41.71 -11.66
C ASP A 450 -6.64 -42.57 -10.46
N LYS A 451 -7.38 -42.56 -9.35
CA LYS A 451 -7.08 -43.38 -8.18
C LYS A 451 -7.66 -44.78 -8.34
N VAL A 452 -6.81 -45.72 -8.76
CA VAL A 452 -7.05 -47.18 -8.65
C VAL A 452 -6.35 -47.74 -7.39
N GLU A 453 -6.70 -48.94 -6.92
CA GLU A 453 -6.22 -49.50 -5.62
C GLU A 453 -4.69 -49.37 -5.43
N GLN A 454 -3.91 -49.69 -6.46
CA GLN A 454 -2.43 -49.70 -6.39
C GLN A 454 -1.77 -48.34 -6.70
N PHE A 455 -2.53 -47.34 -7.13
CA PHE A 455 -1.97 -46.04 -7.50
C PHE A 455 -1.78 -45.16 -6.25
N PRO A 456 -0.58 -44.62 -5.98
CA PRO A 456 -0.35 -43.78 -4.80
C PRO A 456 -1.21 -42.51 -4.82
N LEU A 457 -1.82 -42.17 -3.67
CA LEU A 457 -2.64 -40.95 -3.53
C LEU A 457 -1.88 -39.69 -3.97
N ALA A 458 -0.60 -39.58 -3.59
CA ALA A 458 0.29 -38.48 -3.94
C ALA A 458 0.48 -38.25 -5.45
N LYS A 459 0.21 -39.26 -6.28
CA LYS A 459 0.37 -39.19 -7.74
C LYS A 459 -0.92 -38.84 -8.48
N CYS A 460 -2.05 -38.74 -7.76
CA CYS A 460 -3.32 -38.34 -8.37
C CYS A 460 -3.22 -36.90 -8.90
N ARG A 461 -3.66 -36.70 -10.14
CA ARG A 461 -3.69 -35.41 -10.86
C ARG A 461 -4.39 -34.31 -10.06
N TRP A 462 -5.33 -34.69 -9.20
CA TRP A 462 -6.03 -33.75 -8.33
C TRP A 462 -5.07 -32.95 -7.45
N PHE A 463 -3.98 -33.52 -6.93
CA PHE A 463 -3.03 -32.80 -6.07
C PHE A 463 -2.11 -31.83 -6.82
N THR A 464 -2.04 -31.94 -8.16
CA THR A 464 -1.20 -31.06 -8.99
C THR A 464 -1.99 -30.00 -9.74
N ARG A 465 -3.33 -29.98 -9.66
CA ARG A 465 -4.16 -28.93 -10.27
C ARG A 465 -4.19 -27.66 -9.40
N GLY A 466 -4.17 -26.48 -10.01
CA GLY A 466 -4.22 -25.20 -9.27
C GLY A 466 -5.49 -25.03 -8.44
N TRP A 467 -6.66 -25.09 -9.08
CA TRP A 467 -7.96 -24.86 -8.44
C TRP A 467 -8.25 -25.77 -7.25
N THR A 468 -7.85 -27.04 -7.31
CA THR A 468 -8.08 -28.02 -6.23
C THR A 468 -7.37 -27.66 -4.91
N LEU A 469 -6.49 -26.65 -4.90
CA LEU A 469 -5.91 -26.11 -3.68
C LEU A 469 -6.96 -25.50 -2.75
N GLN A 470 -7.78 -24.60 -3.27
CA GLN A 470 -8.87 -24.00 -2.49
C GLN A 470 -9.94 -25.04 -2.14
N GLU A 471 -10.17 -26.01 -3.01
CA GLU A 471 -11.12 -27.12 -2.79
C GLU A 471 -10.65 -28.07 -1.68
N LEU A 472 -9.35 -28.12 -1.40
CA LEU A 472 -8.79 -28.87 -0.27
C LEU A 472 -8.85 -28.07 1.04
N ILE A 473 -8.38 -26.83 0.98
CA ILE A 473 -8.05 -26.06 2.19
C ILE A 473 -9.27 -25.34 2.75
N ALA A 474 -10.17 -24.85 1.90
CA ALA A 474 -11.32 -24.04 2.33
C ALA A 474 -12.40 -24.86 3.08
N PRO A 475 -12.86 -26.03 2.59
CA PRO A 475 -13.93 -26.77 3.27
C PRO A 475 -13.46 -27.38 4.60
N ALA A 476 -14.33 -27.37 5.61
CA ALA A 476 -14.08 -28.05 6.89
C ALA A 476 -14.20 -29.58 6.76
N SER A 477 -15.16 -30.06 5.94
CA SER A 477 -15.44 -31.48 5.73
C SER A 477 -15.17 -31.88 4.28
N VAL A 478 -14.21 -32.79 4.08
CA VAL A 478 -13.85 -33.32 2.76
C VAL A 478 -13.75 -34.85 2.82
N ALA A 479 -14.37 -35.53 1.88
CA ALA A 479 -14.29 -36.99 1.71
C ALA A 479 -13.73 -37.35 0.33
N PHE A 480 -12.73 -38.23 0.29
CA PHE A 480 -12.04 -38.63 -0.92
C PHE A 480 -12.58 -39.96 -1.45
N TYR A 481 -12.91 -40.00 -2.73
CA TYR A 481 -13.44 -41.17 -3.41
C TYR A 481 -12.53 -41.57 -4.58
N ASN A 482 -12.39 -42.87 -4.80
CA ASN A 482 -11.62 -43.43 -5.90
C ASN A 482 -12.42 -43.40 -7.23
N GLN A 483 -11.86 -43.93 -8.31
CA GLN A 483 -12.54 -44.00 -9.62
C GLN A 483 -13.87 -44.82 -9.58
N ALA A 484 -14.00 -45.77 -8.65
CA ALA A 484 -15.19 -46.60 -8.46
C ALA A 484 -16.19 -46.02 -7.45
N TRP A 485 -15.97 -44.79 -6.96
CA TRP A 485 -16.74 -44.16 -5.88
C TRP A 485 -16.67 -44.87 -4.53
N ASP A 486 -15.61 -45.66 -4.28
CA ASP A 486 -15.33 -46.16 -2.94
C ASP A 486 -14.66 -45.05 -2.10
N CYS A 487 -15.11 -44.89 -0.86
CA CYS A 487 -14.53 -43.93 0.07
C CYS A 487 -13.12 -44.38 0.48
N ILE A 488 -12.14 -43.52 0.23
CA ILE A 488 -10.73 -43.70 0.62
C ILE A 488 -10.51 -43.24 2.05
N GLY A 489 -11.19 -42.15 2.44
CA GLY A 489 -11.08 -41.55 3.77
C GLY A 489 -11.52 -40.09 3.76
N SER A 490 -11.71 -39.54 4.97
CA SER A 490 -11.95 -38.12 5.19
C SER A 490 -10.62 -37.35 5.27
N LYS A 491 -10.66 -36.03 5.04
CA LYS A 491 -9.53 -35.13 5.24
C LYS A 491 -8.92 -35.23 6.65
N TRP A 492 -9.73 -35.44 7.68
CA TRP A 492 -9.27 -35.72 9.04
C TRP A 492 -8.50 -37.03 9.15
N SER A 493 -9.03 -38.12 8.58
CA SER A 493 -8.34 -39.42 8.60
C SER A 493 -7.04 -39.43 7.78
N LEU A 494 -6.92 -38.54 6.80
CA LEU A 494 -5.80 -38.45 5.88
C LEU A 494 -4.86 -37.26 6.18
N LEU A 495 -5.05 -36.54 7.27
CA LEU A 495 -4.41 -35.24 7.54
C LEU A 495 -2.88 -35.29 7.42
N SER A 496 -2.25 -36.31 8.01
CA SER A 496 -0.79 -36.49 7.93
C SER A 496 -0.31 -36.77 6.50
N SER A 497 -1.05 -37.59 5.75
CA SER A 497 -0.74 -37.91 4.35
C SER A 497 -0.93 -36.68 3.45
N LEU A 498 -2.03 -35.95 3.63
CA LEU A 498 -2.33 -34.72 2.88
C LEU A 498 -1.28 -33.64 3.15
N SER A 499 -0.87 -33.48 4.42
CA SER A 499 0.19 -32.54 4.78
C SER A 499 1.51 -32.87 4.09
N HIS A 500 1.88 -34.16 4.03
CA HIS A 500 3.08 -34.59 3.31
C HIS A 500 3.00 -34.36 1.80
N ILE A 501 1.84 -34.63 1.19
CA ILE A 501 1.63 -34.47 -0.26
C ILE A 501 1.66 -33.00 -0.67
N THR A 502 1.00 -32.14 0.10
CA THR A 502 0.74 -30.74 -0.27
C THR A 502 1.73 -29.75 0.31
N SER A 503 2.54 -30.17 1.28
CA SER A 503 3.40 -29.29 2.09
C SER A 503 2.62 -28.22 2.88
N ILE A 504 1.32 -28.43 3.10
CA ILE A 504 0.47 -27.59 3.95
C ILE A 504 0.42 -28.24 5.33
N GLU A 505 0.64 -27.48 6.39
CA GLU A 505 0.65 -28.00 7.74
C GLU A 505 -0.73 -28.48 8.20
N GLN A 506 -0.72 -29.46 9.08
CA GLN A 506 -1.92 -30.08 9.63
C GLN A 506 -2.82 -29.08 10.36
N GLU A 507 -2.26 -28.01 10.93
CA GLU A 507 -3.04 -26.96 11.61
C GLU A 507 -3.94 -26.17 10.64
N PHE A 508 -3.48 -25.89 9.42
CA PHE A 508 -4.28 -25.20 8.41
C PHE A 508 -5.23 -26.14 7.69
N LEU A 509 -4.77 -27.37 7.37
CA LEU A 509 -5.67 -28.39 6.82
C LEU A 509 -6.78 -28.72 7.83
N GLY A 510 -6.46 -28.85 9.10
CA GLY A 510 -7.42 -29.17 10.15
C GLY A 510 -8.25 -27.98 10.65
N HIS A 511 -8.08 -26.77 10.09
CA HIS A 511 -8.74 -25.55 10.57
C HIS A 511 -8.51 -25.24 12.06
N VAL A 512 -7.40 -25.73 12.64
CA VAL A 512 -6.97 -25.37 14.00
C VAL A 512 -6.42 -23.94 14.03
N ALA A 513 -5.70 -23.56 12.96
CA ALA A 513 -5.23 -22.21 12.74
C ALA A 513 -5.93 -21.61 11.51
N PRO A 514 -6.39 -20.36 11.56
CA PRO A 514 -6.98 -19.72 10.39
C PRO A 514 -5.91 -19.52 9.32
N ILE A 515 -6.27 -19.67 8.04
CA ILE A 515 -5.36 -19.45 6.90
C ILE A 515 -4.75 -18.03 6.95
N SER A 516 -5.49 -17.07 7.47
CA SER A 516 -5.04 -15.68 7.63
C SER A 516 -3.84 -15.51 8.58
N SER A 517 -3.55 -16.47 9.45
CA SER A 517 -2.36 -16.42 10.32
C SER A 517 -1.07 -16.87 9.62
N ALA A 518 -1.17 -17.57 8.47
CA ALA A 518 -0.02 -17.85 7.63
C ALA A 518 0.44 -16.58 6.91
N CYS A 519 1.75 -16.32 6.88
CA CYS A 519 2.29 -15.21 6.08
C CYS A 519 2.06 -15.44 4.57
N ILE A 520 2.08 -14.37 3.79
CA ILE A 520 1.80 -14.40 2.35
C ILE A 520 2.73 -15.37 1.61
N ALA A 521 4.03 -15.40 1.93
CA ALA A 521 4.97 -16.33 1.29
C ALA A 521 4.55 -17.79 1.44
N ARG A 522 4.08 -18.14 2.65
CA ARG A 522 3.64 -19.48 3.00
C ARG A 522 2.38 -19.85 2.22
N ARG A 523 1.41 -18.94 2.14
CA ARG A 523 0.19 -19.15 1.35
C ARG A 523 0.46 -19.34 -0.13
N LEU A 524 1.36 -18.54 -0.71
CA LEU A 524 1.78 -18.68 -2.11
C LEU A 524 2.55 -19.99 -2.36
N SER A 525 3.31 -20.48 -1.37
CA SER A 525 4.03 -21.75 -1.47
C SER A 525 3.13 -22.97 -1.67
N TRP A 526 1.87 -22.92 -1.19
CA TRP A 526 0.92 -24.03 -1.30
C TRP A 526 0.51 -24.32 -2.76
N ALA A 527 0.72 -23.36 -3.66
CA ALA A 527 0.53 -23.53 -5.10
C ALA A 527 1.82 -23.84 -5.87
N ALA A 528 2.98 -23.90 -5.21
CA ALA A 528 4.27 -23.99 -5.89
C ALA A 528 4.44 -25.26 -6.73
N ASN A 529 3.83 -26.38 -6.35
CA ASN A 529 3.90 -27.65 -7.09
C ASN A 529 2.64 -27.93 -7.93
N ARG A 530 1.84 -26.90 -8.20
CA ARG A 530 0.57 -27.01 -8.94
C ARG A 530 0.69 -26.42 -10.35
N GLU A 531 -0.19 -26.86 -11.22
CA GLU A 531 -0.27 -26.52 -12.64
C GLU A 531 -1.71 -26.14 -13.01
N THR A 532 -1.83 -25.22 -13.97
CA THR A 532 -3.11 -24.76 -14.50
C THR A 532 -3.11 -24.81 -16.03
N THR A 533 -4.28 -25.05 -16.62
CA THR A 533 -4.43 -25.09 -18.08
C THR A 533 -4.26 -23.70 -18.69
N ARG A 534 -4.89 -22.69 -18.09
CA ARG A 534 -4.64 -21.29 -18.40
C ARG A 534 -3.62 -20.74 -17.42
N ILE A 535 -2.65 -19.97 -17.91
CA ILE A 535 -1.58 -19.45 -17.07
C ILE A 535 -2.12 -18.45 -16.03
N GLU A 536 -3.17 -17.70 -16.36
CA GLU A 536 -3.81 -16.73 -15.48
C GLU A 536 -4.51 -17.39 -14.29
N ASP A 537 -5.04 -18.61 -14.48
CA ASP A 537 -5.73 -19.35 -13.41
C ASP A 537 -4.80 -19.64 -12.23
N MET A 538 -3.47 -19.64 -12.42
CA MET A 538 -2.52 -19.79 -11.32
C MET A 538 -2.64 -18.64 -10.31
N ALA A 539 -2.96 -17.43 -10.79
CA ALA A 539 -3.23 -16.29 -9.92
C ALA A 539 -4.66 -16.36 -9.37
N TYR A 540 -5.64 -16.70 -10.22
CA TYR A 540 -7.05 -16.68 -9.83
C TYR A 540 -7.40 -17.74 -8.79
N CYS A 541 -6.75 -18.92 -8.81
CA CYS A 541 -6.96 -19.96 -7.79
C CYS A 541 -6.37 -19.60 -6.41
N LEU A 542 -5.66 -18.49 -6.29
CA LEU A 542 -5.05 -18.00 -5.04
C LEU A 542 -5.81 -16.84 -4.41
N LEU A 543 -6.85 -16.31 -5.07
CA LEU A 543 -7.56 -15.11 -4.64
C LEU A 543 -8.13 -15.23 -3.23
N GLY A 544 -8.97 -16.23 -2.98
CA GLY A 544 -9.55 -16.44 -1.66
C GLY A 544 -8.53 -16.83 -0.58
N ILE A 545 -7.47 -17.55 -0.96
CA ILE A 545 -6.37 -17.91 -0.05
C ILE A 545 -5.60 -16.65 0.41
N CYS A 546 -5.42 -15.69 -0.49
CA CYS A 546 -4.75 -14.42 -0.21
C CYS A 546 -5.72 -13.33 0.30
N GLY A 547 -7.03 -13.56 0.28
CA GLY A 547 -8.05 -12.57 0.64
C GLY A 547 -8.16 -11.41 -0.36
N ILE A 548 -7.96 -11.68 -1.65
CA ILE A 548 -7.92 -10.67 -2.72
C ILE A 548 -9.13 -10.80 -3.65
N ASN A 549 -9.67 -9.66 -4.07
CA ASN A 549 -10.63 -9.56 -5.15
C ASN A 549 -10.02 -8.75 -6.31
N MET A 550 -10.13 -9.26 -7.54
CA MET A 550 -9.66 -8.56 -8.74
C MET A 550 -10.40 -9.03 -10.01
N PRO A 551 -10.48 -8.22 -11.08
CA PRO A 551 -11.12 -8.63 -12.34
C PRO A 551 -10.39 -9.78 -13.05
N MET A 552 -11.12 -10.69 -13.72
CA MET A 552 -10.52 -11.75 -14.53
C MET A 552 -10.21 -11.25 -15.94
N LEU A 553 -8.94 -11.14 -16.30
CA LEU A 553 -8.46 -10.70 -17.61
C LEU A 553 -7.75 -11.83 -18.35
N TYR A 554 -8.50 -12.76 -18.92
CA TYR A 554 -7.91 -13.84 -19.72
C TYR A 554 -7.19 -13.31 -20.97
N GLY A 555 -5.96 -13.75 -21.21
CA GLY A 555 -5.08 -13.27 -22.28
C GLY A 555 -3.94 -12.35 -21.79
N GLU A 556 -3.92 -11.98 -20.51
CA GLU A 556 -2.84 -11.16 -19.94
C GLU A 556 -1.56 -11.94 -19.60
N GLY A 557 -1.62 -13.28 -19.66
CA GLY A 557 -0.48 -14.16 -19.41
C GLY A 557 0.01 -14.08 -17.96
N GLY A 558 1.34 -14.09 -17.78
CA GLY A 558 1.96 -13.98 -16.45
C GLY A 558 1.69 -12.65 -15.71
N ASN A 559 1.08 -11.65 -16.37
CA ASN A 559 0.70 -10.41 -15.69
C ASN A 559 -0.42 -10.61 -14.66
N ALA A 560 -1.23 -11.66 -14.77
CA ALA A 560 -2.24 -12.00 -13.76
C ALA A 560 -1.59 -12.23 -12.39
N PHE A 561 -0.49 -13.00 -12.34
CA PHE A 561 0.24 -13.25 -11.10
C PHE A 561 0.98 -12.01 -10.58
N ARG A 562 1.42 -11.12 -11.47
CA ARG A 562 1.93 -9.80 -11.07
C ARG A 562 0.83 -8.98 -10.40
N ARG A 563 -0.36 -8.87 -11.03
CA ARG A 563 -1.52 -8.14 -10.46
C ARG A 563 -1.94 -8.71 -9.12
N LEU A 564 -1.95 -10.04 -8.95
CA LEU A 564 -2.21 -10.65 -7.63
C LEU A 564 -1.26 -10.11 -6.56
N GLN A 565 0.06 -10.13 -6.82
CA GLN A 565 1.04 -9.58 -5.87
C GLN A 565 0.81 -8.08 -5.64
N GLU A 566 0.41 -7.34 -6.68
CA GLU A 566 0.12 -5.91 -6.58
C GLU A 566 -1.11 -5.62 -5.71
N GLU A 567 -2.17 -6.43 -5.79
CA GLU A 567 -3.33 -6.31 -4.90
C GLU A 567 -3.02 -6.76 -3.45
N ILE A 568 -2.19 -7.79 -3.27
CA ILE A 568 -1.70 -8.18 -1.93
C ILE A 568 -0.96 -7.00 -1.28
N ILE A 569 -0.07 -6.33 -2.00
CA ILE A 569 0.68 -5.18 -1.49
C ILE A 569 -0.24 -4.03 -1.03
N LYS A 570 -1.41 -3.86 -1.64
CA LYS A 570 -2.37 -2.80 -1.26
C LYS A 570 -3.14 -3.12 0.01
N THR A 571 -3.18 -4.39 0.44
CA THR A 571 -4.06 -4.86 1.52
C THR A 571 -3.30 -5.29 2.77
N THR A 572 -1.99 -5.57 2.67
CA THR A 572 -1.18 -5.98 3.82
C THR A 572 0.25 -5.44 3.77
N TYR A 573 0.80 -5.14 4.95
CA TYR A 573 2.24 -4.95 5.17
C TYR A 573 2.85 -6.29 5.62
N ASP A 574 3.12 -7.19 4.66
CA ASP A 574 3.80 -8.47 4.91
C ASP A 574 4.99 -8.59 3.94
N LEU A 575 6.21 -8.39 4.44
CA LEU A 575 7.42 -8.42 3.61
C LEU A 575 7.79 -9.85 3.18
N SER A 576 7.16 -10.89 3.75
CA SER A 576 7.35 -12.27 3.28
C SER A 576 6.95 -12.45 1.81
N LEU A 577 6.08 -11.59 1.26
CA LEU A 577 5.79 -11.57 -0.18
C LEU A 577 7.06 -11.43 -1.05
N LEU A 578 8.11 -10.78 -0.54
CA LEU A 578 9.39 -10.61 -1.24
C LEU A 578 10.34 -11.82 -1.05
N ALA A 579 9.99 -12.75 -0.16
CA ALA A 579 10.81 -13.88 0.25
C ALA A 579 10.75 -15.09 -0.71
N TRP A 580 10.51 -14.88 -2.00
CA TRP A 580 10.61 -15.95 -3.01
C TRP A 580 12.07 -16.18 -3.42
N THR A 581 12.43 -17.32 -3.99
CA THR A 581 13.78 -17.58 -4.53
C THR A 581 13.77 -17.49 -6.07
N PRO A 582 14.53 -16.58 -6.71
CA PRO A 582 14.64 -16.50 -8.16
C PRO A 582 15.33 -17.73 -8.74
N PRO A 583 14.98 -18.12 -9.97
CA PRO A 583 15.62 -19.23 -10.64
C PRO A 583 17.07 -18.88 -10.96
N PHE A 584 17.94 -19.89 -10.93
CA PHE A 584 19.34 -19.72 -11.28
C PHE A 584 19.50 -19.16 -12.70
N SER A 585 20.42 -18.21 -12.87
CA SER A 585 20.76 -17.63 -14.17
C SER A 585 22.24 -17.33 -14.26
N THR A 586 22.87 -17.75 -15.36
CA THR A 586 24.27 -17.45 -15.69
C THR A 586 24.41 -16.16 -16.53
N ALA A 587 23.28 -15.57 -16.95
CA ALA A 587 23.23 -14.43 -17.86
C ALA A 587 22.85 -13.12 -17.18
N GLU A 588 22.02 -13.18 -16.14
CA GLU A 588 21.45 -12.03 -15.45
C GLU A 588 21.74 -12.14 -13.95
N GLU A 589 22.53 -11.21 -13.44
CA GLU A 589 22.92 -11.12 -12.03
C GLU A 589 21.81 -10.53 -11.13
N TYR A 590 20.86 -9.81 -11.73
CA TYR A 590 19.81 -9.07 -11.01
C TYR A 590 18.41 -9.36 -11.55
N CYS A 591 17.40 -9.16 -10.73
CA CYS A 591 15.98 -9.21 -11.10
C CYS A 591 15.14 -8.14 -10.39
N GLY A 592 13.88 -8.04 -10.82
CA GLY A 592 12.87 -7.26 -10.10
C GLY A 592 12.45 -7.95 -8.80
N PHE A 593 11.78 -7.21 -7.92
CA PHE A 593 11.35 -7.70 -6.61
C PHE A 593 10.05 -8.50 -6.59
N LEU A 594 9.21 -8.40 -7.62
CA LEU A 594 8.02 -9.25 -7.74
C LEU A 594 8.37 -10.57 -8.43
N ALA A 595 7.83 -11.67 -7.90
CA ALA A 595 8.02 -12.99 -8.45
C ALA A 595 7.34 -13.11 -9.81
N THR A 596 7.94 -13.87 -10.73
CA THR A 596 7.32 -14.17 -12.03
C THR A 596 6.53 -15.48 -12.02
N SER A 597 6.65 -16.29 -10.97
CA SER A 597 5.96 -17.57 -10.83
C SER A 597 5.79 -17.91 -9.34
N VAL A 598 4.68 -18.57 -8.99
CA VAL A 598 4.43 -19.12 -7.64
C VAL A 598 5.42 -20.19 -7.24
N GLN A 599 6.01 -20.91 -8.22
CA GLN A 599 7.02 -21.95 -7.99
C GLN A 599 8.22 -21.42 -7.19
N HIS A 600 8.51 -20.12 -7.32
CA HIS A 600 9.61 -19.49 -6.60
C HIS A 600 9.39 -19.42 -5.08
N PHE A 601 8.17 -19.65 -4.60
CA PHE A 601 7.84 -19.71 -3.17
C PHE A 601 7.93 -21.13 -2.60
N ALA A 602 8.38 -22.14 -3.35
CA ALA A 602 8.39 -23.54 -2.90
C ALA A 602 9.13 -23.76 -1.55
N SER A 603 10.16 -22.96 -1.25
CA SER A 603 10.92 -23.04 0.00
C SER A 603 10.30 -22.25 1.16
N CYS A 604 9.18 -21.57 0.96
CA CYS A 604 8.54 -20.69 1.94
C CYS A 604 7.49 -21.40 2.80
N SER A 605 7.27 -22.70 2.62
CA SER A 605 6.17 -23.45 3.23
C SER A 605 6.17 -23.47 4.75
N LYS A 606 7.32 -23.23 5.39
CA LYS A 606 7.42 -23.16 6.85
C LYS A 606 7.71 -21.77 7.41
N MET A 607 7.73 -20.75 6.56
CA MET A 607 8.01 -19.38 7.00
C MET A 607 6.88 -18.85 7.88
N TYR A 608 7.23 -17.96 8.79
CA TYR A 608 6.25 -17.24 9.61
C TYR A 608 6.65 -15.76 9.67
N SER A 609 5.65 -14.89 9.64
CA SER A 609 5.85 -13.46 9.89
C SER A 609 5.81 -13.21 11.39
N VAL A 610 6.66 -12.32 11.87
CA VAL A 610 6.59 -11.77 13.23
C VAL A 610 6.02 -10.35 13.24
N ALA A 611 5.77 -9.78 12.05
CA ALA A 611 5.04 -8.53 11.88
C ALA A 611 3.55 -8.72 12.20
N ASN A 612 2.97 -7.73 12.87
CA ASN A 612 1.55 -7.59 13.03
C ASN A 612 1.11 -6.36 12.22
N SER A 613 0.38 -6.60 11.14
CA SER A 613 -0.07 -5.57 10.18
C SER A 613 -0.90 -4.44 10.80
N LEU A 614 -1.44 -4.62 12.01
CA LEU A 614 -2.18 -3.60 12.77
C LEU A 614 -1.30 -2.77 13.72
N LEU A 615 -0.10 -3.24 14.04
CA LEU A 615 0.84 -2.61 14.97
C LEU A 615 2.09 -2.07 14.27
N ASP A 616 2.45 -2.61 13.11
CA ASP A 616 3.62 -2.17 12.36
C ASP A 616 3.32 -0.88 11.61
N GLU A 617 4.08 0.17 11.90
CA GLU A 617 4.00 1.50 11.25
C GLU A 617 4.45 1.50 9.77
N GLY A 618 4.69 0.33 9.18
CA GLY A 618 5.19 0.17 7.82
C GLY A 618 4.10 0.32 6.77
N GLU A 619 4.37 1.10 5.72
CA GLU A 619 3.51 1.18 4.54
C GLU A 619 4.25 0.63 3.31
N MET A 620 3.55 -0.15 2.49
CA MET A 620 3.98 -0.54 1.15
C MET A 620 3.05 0.09 0.11
N SER A 621 3.61 0.67 -0.95
CA SER A 621 2.83 1.22 -2.05
C SER A 621 3.48 0.94 -3.40
N ILE A 622 2.66 0.74 -4.43
CA ILE A 622 3.15 0.56 -5.80
C ILE A 622 3.20 1.91 -6.51
N SER A 623 4.29 2.13 -7.25
CA SER A 623 4.47 3.26 -8.15
C SER A 623 4.79 2.79 -9.56
N ASN A 624 4.77 3.70 -10.52
CA ASN A 624 5.21 3.45 -11.89
C ASN A 624 6.69 3.00 -12.00
N LYS A 625 7.51 3.20 -10.97
CA LYS A 625 8.90 2.71 -10.90
C LYS A 625 9.00 1.32 -10.27
N GLY A 626 8.18 1.04 -9.27
CA GLY A 626 8.26 -0.17 -8.47
C GLY A 626 7.62 -0.01 -7.10
N LEU A 627 7.94 -0.91 -6.18
CA LEU A 627 7.44 -0.97 -4.82
C LEU A 627 8.17 0.04 -3.94
N ARG A 628 7.43 0.96 -3.33
CA ARG A 628 7.94 1.89 -2.31
C ARG A 628 7.57 1.37 -0.94
N LEU A 629 8.54 1.32 -0.04
CA LEU A 629 8.31 0.95 1.35
C LEU A 629 9.30 1.62 2.29
N HIS A 630 8.88 1.80 3.53
CA HIS A 630 9.76 2.12 4.64
C HIS A 630 10.27 0.82 5.23
N ALA A 631 11.57 0.55 5.12
CA ALA A 631 12.15 -0.72 5.54
C ALA A 631 13.55 -0.59 6.14
N ARG A 632 13.94 -1.60 6.91
CA ARG A 632 15.29 -1.72 7.47
C ARG A 632 16.23 -2.22 6.39
N VAL A 633 17.23 -1.40 6.06
CA VAL A 633 18.28 -1.76 5.12
C VAL A 633 19.60 -1.78 5.86
N TYR A 634 20.34 -2.87 5.69
CA TYR A 634 21.65 -3.08 6.27
C TYR A 634 22.73 -2.92 5.21
N LEU A 635 23.86 -2.38 5.65
CA LEU A 635 25.11 -2.38 4.91
C LEU A 635 25.94 -3.54 5.42
N LEU A 636 26.31 -4.46 4.53
CA LEU A 636 27.26 -5.51 4.88
C LEU A 636 28.66 -4.91 5.01
N ASP A 637 29.31 -5.15 6.15
CA ASP A 637 30.71 -4.83 6.37
C ASP A 637 31.56 -6.07 6.13
N TYR A 638 32.26 -6.07 4.99
CA TYR A 638 33.13 -7.18 4.59
C TYR A 638 34.49 -7.16 5.31
N SER A 639 34.81 -6.11 6.07
CA SER A 639 36.12 -5.96 6.70
C SER A 639 36.36 -6.92 7.88
N GLU A 640 35.29 -7.41 8.53
CA GLU A 640 35.38 -8.35 9.66
C GLU A 640 35.19 -9.83 9.23
N LEU A 641 34.68 -10.07 8.02
CA LEU A 641 34.41 -11.42 7.50
C LEU A 641 35.69 -12.06 6.95
N SER A 642 36.45 -12.70 7.84
CA SER A 642 37.69 -13.43 7.53
C SER A 642 37.42 -14.85 7.00
N TYR A 643 36.58 -14.98 5.96
CA TYR A 643 36.30 -16.26 5.29
C TYR A 643 36.87 -16.29 3.87
N PRO A 644 37.72 -17.28 3.52
CA PRO A 644 38.20 -17.46 2.15
C PRO A 644 37.06 -17.75 1.18
N GLY A 645 36.94 -16.97 0.10
CA GLY A 645 35.90 -17.12 -0.93
C GLY A 645 34.76 -16.09 -0.89
N LEU A 646 34.83 -15.06 -0.03
CA LEU A 646 33.91 -13.92 -0.03
C LEU A 646 34.33 -12.78 -0.98
N GLU A 647 35.46 -12.91 -1.66
CA GLU A 647 36.01 -11.92 -2.61
C GLU A 647 35.09 -11.67 -3.82
N ASP A 648 34.13 -12.57 -4.09
CA ASP A 648 33.18 -12.53 -5.21
C ASP A 648 31.75 -12.07 -4.84
N ILE A 649 31.52 -11.47 -3.66
CA ILE A 649 30.20 -10.90 -3.33
C ILE A 649 30.04 -9.50 -3.93
N THR A 650 29.10 -9.34 -4.88
CA THR A 650 28.90 -8.09 -5.65
C THR A 650 27.84 -7.13 -5.08
N TYR A 651 27.12 -7.53 -4.03
CA TYR A 651 26.09 -6.70 -3.38
C TYR A 651 26.59 -6.16 -2.04
N ARG A 652 26.06 -5.02 -1.60
CA ARG A 652 26.46 -4.38 -0.32
C ARG A 652 25.27 -4.07 0.59
N TYR A 653 24.08 -4.03 0.01
CA TYR A 653 22.85 -3.69 0.70
C TYR A 653 22.02 -4.94 0.89
N VAL A 654 21.36 -5.02 2.02
CA VAL A 654 20.53 -6.14 2.40
C VAL A 654 19.22 -5.60 2.98
N LEU A 655 18.10 -6.06 2.44
CA LEU A 655 16.76 -5.75 2.95
C LEU A 655 16.40 -6.78 4.01
N GLU A 656 16.19 -6.35 5.24
CA GLU A 656 15.62 -7.23 6.27
C GLU A 656 14.11 -7.33 6.08
N LEU A 657 13.61 -8.56 6.09
CA LEU A 657 12.19 -8.86 6.04
C LEU A 657 11.67 -9.03 7.46
N ASP A 658 10.35 -8.94 7.62
CA ASP A 658 9.62 -9.15 8.87
C ASP A 658 9.28 -10.64 9.14
N CYS A 659 10.01 -11.55 8.50
CA CYS A 659 9.72 -12.98 8.56
C CYS A 659 10.95 -13.82 8.87
N MET A 660 10.69 -14.98 9.46
CA MET A 660 11.68 -15.97 9.90
C MET A 660 11.36 -17.33 9.29
N ALA A 661 12.32 -18.25 9.38
CA ALA A 661 12.17 -19.64 8.96
C ALA A 661 12.63 -20.59 10.08
N PRO A 662 12.05 -21.80 10.19
CA PRO A 662 12.45 -22.76 11.21
C PRO A 662 13.92 -23.15 11.10
N GLY A 663 14.59 -23.24 12.24
CA GLY A 663 16.04 -23.42 12.34
C GLY A 663 16.84 -22.12 12.40
N TYR A 664 16.17 -20.97 12.27
CA TYR A 664 16.75 -19.62 12.40
C TYR A 664 15.91 -18.76 13.34
N GLU A 665 15.39 -19.36 14.41
CA GLU A 665 14.53 -18.67 15.37
C GLU A 665 15.26 -17.46 15.99
N GLY A 666 14.68 -16.26 15.81
CA GLY A 666 15.27 -15.00 16.29
C GLY A 666 16.09 -14.24 15.26
N GLU A 667 16.33 -14.81 14.07
CA GLU A 667 17.01 -14.15 12.96
C GLU A 667 16.04 -13.84 11.81
N PHE A 668 15.91 -12.56 11.47
CA PHE A 668 15.10 -12.14 10.34
C PHE A 668 15.76 -12.53 9.01
N LEU A 669 14.93 -12.97 8.06
CA LEU A 669 15.40 -13.26 6.71
C LEU A 669 15.77 -11.97 6.00
N THR A 670 16.77 -12.03 5.13
CA THR A 670 17.20 -10.86 4.40
C THR A 670 17.39 -11.09 2.91
N ILE A 671 17.15 -10.07 2.08
CA ILE A 671 17.30 -10.13 0.63
C ILE A 671 18.51 -9.29 0.21
N PRO A 672 19.49 -9.87 -0.50
CA PRO A 672 20.61 -9.12 -1.05
C PRO A 672 20.14 -8.20 -2.19
N MET A 673 20.62 -6.95 -2.14
CA MET A 673 20.19 -5.87 -3.03
C MET A 673 21.36 -5.12 -3.65
N ARG A 674 21.11 -4.58 -4.84
CA ARG A 674 21.98 -3.61 -5.52
C ARG A 674 21.30 -2.25 -5.59
N LYS A 675 22.01 -1.20 -5.18
CA LYS A 675 21.58 0.19 -5.32
C LYS A 675 21.81 0.64 -6.76
N ILE A 676 20.82 1.29 -7.36
CA ILE A 676 20.86 1.76 -8.77
C ILE A 676 20.39 3.23 -8.91
N GLY A 677 20.11 3.88 -7.79
CA GLY A 677 19.72 5.28 -7.70
C GLY A 677 19.65 5.72 -6.24
N PRO A 678 19.33 7.00 -5.95
CA PRO A 678 19.40 7.55 -4.59
C PRO A 678 18.69 6.70 -3.55
N ASN A 679 17.45 6.27 -3.84
CA ASN A 679 16.63 5.40 -3.01
C ASN A 679 16.10 4.19 -3.81
N ALA A 680 16.77 3.80 -4.90
CA ALA A 680 16.25 2.78 -5.82
C ALA A 680 17.15 1.53 -5.81
N PHE A 681 16.54 0.36 -5.71
CA PHE A 681 17.22 -0.92 -5.59
C PHE A 681 16.66 -1.98 -6.54
N VAL A 682 17.52 -2.90 -6.96
CA VAL A 682 17.17 -4.15 -7.66
C VAL A 682 17.62 -5.34 -6.83
N ARG A 683 16.97 -6.48 -7.02
CA ARG A 683 17.24 -7.71 -6.29
C ARG A 683 18.44 -8.43 -6.89
N ALA A 684 19.38 -8.88 -6.06
CA ALA A 684 20.48 -9.73 -6.51
C ALA A 684 20.02 -11.20 -6.66
N ARG A 685 20.52 -11.90 -7.68
CA ARG A 685 20.38 -13.35 -7.83
C ARG A 685 21.60 -14.06 -7.24
N GLY A 686 21.42 -15.25 -6.67
CA GLY A 686 22.54 -16.06 -6.19
C GLY A 686 23.47 -16.52 -7.33
N PHE A 687 24.76 -16.15 -7.28
CA PHE A 687 25.76 -16.52 -8.28
C PHE A 687 26.38 -17.90 -8.02
N GLU A 688 26.71 -18.64 -9.09
CA GLU A 688 27.06 -20.06 -9.05
C GLU A 688 28.45 -20.39 -8.46
N GLU A 689 29.39 -19.44 -8.47
CA GLU A 689 30.80 -19.68 -8.08
C GLU A 689 31.08 -19.50 -6.58
N ASN A 690 30.12 -18.97 -5.81
CA ASN A 690 30.25 -18.77 -4.36
C ASN A 690 29.97 -20.07 -3.56
N ARG A 691 30.92 -21.01 -3.61
CA ARG A 691 30.87 -22.28 -2.85
C ARG A 691 30.74 -22.07 -1.33
N ALA A 692 31.29 -20.98 -0.80
CA ALA A 692 31.26 -20.65 0.64
C ALA A 692 29.85 -20.22 1.10
N ILE A 693 29.18 -19.36 0.33
CA ILE A 693 27.80 -18.93 0.62
C ILE A 693 26.82 -20.10 0.46
N ARG A 694 27.00 -20.98 -0.54
CA ARG A 694 26.20 -22.20 -0.68
C ARG A 694 26.27 -23.16 0.53
N GLN A 695 27.37 -23.16 1.29
CA GLN A 695 27.48 -23.94 2.53
C GLN A 695 26.78 -23.28 3.72
N MET A 696 26.61 -21.95 3.70
CA MET A 696 25.93 -21.17 4.76
C MET A 696 24.43 -20.99 4.49
N THR A 697 24.03 -20.72 3.24
CA THR A 697 22.65 -20.45 2.83
C THR A 697 22.21 -21.56 1.90
N ALA A 698 21.57 -22.58 2.45
CA ALA A 698 21.03 -23.70 1.68
C ALA A 698 20.09 -23.19 0.58
N SER A 699 20.51 -23.22 -0.68
CA SER A 699 19.69 -23.09 -1.90
C SER A 699 18.76 -21.86 -2.06
N THR A 700 18.76 -20.90 -1.16
CA THR A 700 17.80 -19.80 -1.11
C THR A 700 18.47 -18.46 -1.35
N SER A 701 17.69 -17.44 -1.73
CA SER A 701 18.18 -16.06 -1.85
C SER A 701 18.22 -15.29 -0.54
N PHE A 702 18.12 -15.98 0.60
CA PHE A 702 18.18 -15.36 1.90
C PHE A 702 19.60 -15.41 2.42
N CYS A 703 20.12 -14.25 2.84
CA CYS A 703 21.40 -14.19 3.52
C CYS A 703 21.12 -14.14 5.03
N LEU A 704 21.59 -15.13 5.77
CA LEU A 704 21.58 -15.12 7.23
C LEU A 704 22.99 -14.77 7.67
N VAL A 705 23.34 -13.49 7.48
CA VAL A 705 24.58 -12.95 8.02
C VAL A 705 24.16 -12.13 9.23
N PRO A 706 24.71 -12.39 10.43
CA PRO A 706 24.51 -11.49 11.55
C PRO A 706 25.02 -10.12 11.11
N ALA A 707 24.11 -9.15 10.96
CA ALA A 707 24.49 -7.79 10.63
C ALA A 707 25.37 -7.28 11.77
N VAL A 708 26.68 -7.27 11.55
CA VAL A 708 27.64 -6.83 12.55
C VAL A 708 27.47 -5.33 12.71
N ALA A 709 26.79 -4.92 13.79
CA ALA A 709 26.84 -3.62 14.49
C ALA A 709 27.05 -2.32 13.66
N GLY A 710 26.67 -2.28 12.38
CA GLY A 710 26.43 -1.07 11.62
C GLY A 710 24.95 -0.76 11.74
N GLY A 711 24.59 0.29 12.50
CA GLY A 711 23.21 0.59 12.90
C GLY A 711 22.21 0.40 11.76
N SER A 712 21.15 -0.38 12.00
CA SER A 712 20.01 -0.49 11.10
C SER A 712 19.45 0.91 10.87
N ILE A 713 19.33 1.33 9.61
CA ILE A 713 18.69 2.60 9.28
C ILE A 713 17.41 2.30 8.54
N PHE A 714 16.29 2.79 9.07
CA PHE A 714 15.04 2.76 8.35
C PHE A 714 15.10 3.75 7.19
N HIS A 715 14.78 3.27 5.99
CA HIS A 715 14.83 4.09 4.78
C HIS A 715 13.56 3.93 3.95
N ASN A 716 13.16 5.05 3.33
CA ASN A 716 12.20 5.02 2.24
C ASN A 716 12.90 4.52 0.98
N VAL A 717 12.67 3.25 0.64
CA VAL A 717 13.28 2.59 -0.51
C VAL A 717 12.27 2.36 -1.63
N THR A 718 12.77 2.35 -2.85
CA THR A 718 12.05 1.99 -4.07
C THR A 718 12.67 0.73 -4.65
N LEU A 719 12.01 -0.39 -4.48
CA LEU A 719 12.37 -1.69 -5.02
C LEU A 719 11.81 -1.82 -6.43
N LEU A 720 12.66 -1.90 -7.45
CA LEU A 720 12.18 -2.00 -8.83
C LEU A 720 11.50 -3.35 -9.08
N THR A 721 10.31 -3.31 -9.68
CA THR A 721 9.56 -4.53 -10.05
C THR A 721 9.79 -4.95 -11.50
N LYS A 722 10.52 -4.14 -12.28
CA LYS A 722 10.98 -4.41 -13.65
C LYS A 722 12.41 -3.87 -13.80
N LEU A 723 13.23 -4.59 -14.57
CA LEU A 723 14.57 -4.10 -14.93
C LEU A 723 14.45 -3.03 -16.05
N PRO A 724 15.32 -2.01 -16.08
CA PRO A 724 15.34 -1.04 -17.16
C PRO A 724 15.63 -1.70 -18.52
N GLU A 725 14.81 -1.43 -19.55
CA GLU A 725 14.90 -2.07 -20.88
C GLU A 725 16.19 -1.73 -21.65
N ARG A 726 16.85 -0.61 -21.30
CA ARG A 726 18.15 -0.28 -21.88
C ARG A 726 19.24 -1.08 -21.19
N ARG A 727 19.72 -2.14 -21.85
CA ARG A 727 21.14 -2.48 -21.76
C ARG A 727 21.90 -1.20 -22.12
N ILE A 728 22.57 -0.59 -21.14
CA ILE A 728 23.59 0.40 -21.45
C ILE A 728 24.56 -0.32 -22.37
N GLN A 729 24.55 0.02 -23.67
CA GLN A 729 25.59 -0.45 -24.57
C GLN A 729 26.91 -0.10 -23.90
N ARG A 730 27.77 -1.11 -23.69
CA ARG A 730 29.11 -0.94 -23.10
C ARG A 730 29.67 0.41 -23.55
N PRO A 731 29.98 1.36 -22.65
CA PRO A 731 30.71 2.53 -23.05
C PRO A 731 32.07 2.03 -23.55
N LEU A 732 32.22 2.02 -24.88
CA LEU A 732 33.46 2.12 -25.62
C LEU A 732 34.69 1.55 -24.89
N LEU A 733 34.91 0.24 -25.03
CA LEU A 733 36.28 -0.25 -25.13
C LEU A 733 36.96 0.60 -26.22
N GLN A 734 37.94 1.41 -25.82
CA GLN A 734 38.70 2.38 -26.61
C GLN A 734 38.15 3.80 -26.69
N ALA A 735 38.24 4.53 -25.58
CA ALA A 735 38.85 5.85 -25.62
C ALA A 735 40.00 5.88 -24.60
N ARG A 736 41.13 5.24 -24.92
CA ARG A 736 42.41 5.55 -24.28
C ARG A 736 42.76 7.00 -24.65
N GLN A 737 42.17 7.99 -23.98
CA GLN A 737 42.59 9.41 -23.89
C GLN A 737 41.53 10.37 -23.33
N SER A 738 40.33 9.92 -22.89
CA SER A 738 39.41 10.80 -22.17
C SER A 738 38.39 9.97 -21.40
N ASP A 739 38.44 10.03 -20.07
CA ASP A 739 37.46 9.35 -19.23
C ASP A 739 36.17 10.16 -19.27
N LEU A 740 35.15 9.59 -19.91
CA LEU A 740 33.81 10.16 -19.93
C LEU A 740 33.11 9.76 -18.63
N VAL A 741 32.83 10.74 -17.78
CA VAL A 741 32.56 10.49 -16.35
C VAL A 741 31.11 10.82 -15.92
N SER A 742 30.25 11.42 -16.76
CA SER A 742 28.84 11.65 -16.38
C SER A 742 27.84 11.81 -17.53
N HIS A 743 26.62 11.32 -17.32
CA HIS A 743 25.45 11.53 -18.19
C HIS A 743 24.25 12.02 -17.36
N SER A 744 24.26 13.29 -16.95
CA SER A 744 23.04 13.96 -16.44
C SER A 744 22.16 14.40 -17.62
N ARG A 745 20.83 14.39 -17.45
CA ARG A 745 19.85 14.85 -18.46
C ARG A 745 20.05 16.31 -18.93
N PHE A 746 20.89 17.09 -18.24
CA PHE A 746 21.07 18.53 -18.49
C PHE A 746 22.53 18.99 -18.66
N THR A 747 23.53 18.13 -18.36
CA THR A 747 24.95 18.52 -18.43
C THR A 747 25.87 17.31 -18.65
N MET A 748 26.87 17.45 -19.53
CA MET A 748 27.86 16.40 -19.81
C MET A 748 29.27 16.90 -19.49
N VAL A 749 29.88 16.37 -18.42
CA VAL A 749 31.25 16.71 -17.99
C VAL A 749 32.20 15.58 -18.39
N THR A 750 33.26 15.91 -19.12
CA THR A 750 34.36 15.01 -19.47
C THR A 750 35.61 15.44 -18.70
N ILE A 751 36.28 14.48 -18.04
CA ILE A 751 37.46 14.71 -17.22
C ILE A 751 38.63 14.00 -17.89
N GLU A 752 39.68 14.74 -18.22
CA GLU A 752 40.92 14.23 -18.83
C GLU A 752 42.03 14.32 -17.79
N LEU A 753 42.29 13.20 -17.10
CA LEU A 753 43.40 13.08 -16.15
C LEU A 753 44.76 13.00 -16.87
N PRO A 754 45.88 13.39 -16.23
CA PRO A 754 47.21 13.19 -16.79
C PRO A 754 47.48 11.68 -16.95
N PRO A 755 48.36 11.26 -17.87
CA PRO A 755 48.62 9.85 -18.15
C PRO A 755 49.03 9.01 -16.93
N ASP A 756 49.63 9.67 -15.94
CA ASP A 756 50.20 9.08 -14.73
C ASP A 756 49.19 9.04 -13.56
N ILE A 757 47.97 9.57 -13.74
CA ILE A 757 46.88 9.47 -12.76
C ILE A 757 45.68 8.82 -13.45
N SER A 758 45.33 7.62 -13.02
CA SER A 758 44.07 6.97 -13.37
C SER A 758 43.08 7.12 -12.23
N ILE A 759 41.79 7.32 -12.53
CA ILE A 759 40.75 6.98 -11.57
C ILE A 759 40.98 5.51 -11.20
N VAL A 760 41.14 5.20 -9.91
CA VAL A 760 41.32 3.81 -9.48
C VAL A 760 40.03 3.07 -9.82
N SER A 761 40.08 2.31 -10.91
CA SER A 761 39.16 1.23 -11.19
C SER A 761 39.59 0.08 -10.29
N SER A 762 38.72 -0.35 -9.38
CA SER A 762 38.86 -1.64 -8.70
C SER A 762 38.94 -2.73 -9.78
N THR A 763 40.17 -3.13 -10.10
CA THR A 763 40.50 -3.93 -11.29
C THR A 763 40.67 -5.41 -10.98
N GLU A 764 40.27 -5.87 -9.80
CA GLU A 764 39.98 -7.28 -9.56
C GLU A 764 38.45 -7.46 -9.67
N LEU A 765 38.04 -8.11 -10.77
CA LEU A 765 36.76 -8.11 -11.53
C LEU A 765 36.15 -9.54 -11.48
N PRO A 766 34.86 -9.85 -11.79
CA PRO A 766 34.30 -9.54 -13.13
C PRO A 766 32.76 -9.50 -13.43
N ASN A 767 32.40 -8.60 -14.35
CA ASN A 767 31.60 -8.86 -15.56
C ASN A 767 30.12 -9.30 -15.48
N LYS A 768 29.17 -8.40 -15.19
CA LYS A 768 27.92 -8.17 -15.98
C LYS A 768 26.93 -7.20 -15.29
N PHE A 769 27.02 -5.92 -15.66
CA PHE A 769 25.97 -4.88 -15.60
C PHE A 769 25.38 -4.54 -14.22
N TRP A 770 25.31 -3.22 -13.92
CA TRP A 770 24.77 -2.59 -12.70
C TRP A 770 25.77 -2.34 -11.57
N ASP A 771 27.02 -2.10 -11.94
CA ASP A 771 28.00 -1.56 -11.00
C ASP A 771 27.84 -0.03 -10.87
N MET A 772 27.19 0.44 -9.79
CA MET A 772 27.48 1.75 -9.19
C MET A 772 27.85 1.61 -7.71
N GLU A 773 29.00 1.00 -7.43
CA GLU A 773 29.96 1.60 -6.49
C GLU A 773 30.71 2.70 -7.25
N ASP A 774 29.98 3.63 -7.87
CA ASP A 774 30.58 4.63 -8.75
C ASP A 774 31.60 5.45 -7.96
N SER A 775 32.87 5.39 -8.37
CA SER A 775 34.01 6.19 -7.87
C SER A 775 33.84 7.70 -8.11
N VAL A 776 32.63 8.13 -8.48
CA VAL A 776 32.25 9.45 -8.98
C VAL A 776 30.84 9.79 -8.50
N PHE A 777 30.70 10.92 -7.80
CA PHE A 777 29.41 11.41 -7.32
C PHE A 777 29.05 12.77 -7.95
N PHE A 778 27.76 13.04 -8.16
CA PHE A 778 27.23 14.35 -8.56
C PHE A 778 25.98 14.73 -7.75
N GLY A 779 25.91 15.97 -7.28
CA GLY A 779 24.79 16.48 -6.50
C GLY A 779 23.43 16.38 -7.22
N PRO A 780 22.34 15.94 -6.54
CA PRO A 780 21.09 15.52 -7.20
C PRO A 780 20.14 16.66 -7.63
N TYR A 781 20.28 17.90 -7.15
CA TYR A 781 19.35 18.99 -7.49
C TYR A 781 20.03 20.36 -7.60
N GLY A 782 19.60 21.13 -8.61
CA GLY A 782 20.01 22.51 -8.82
C GLY A 782 19.49 23.44 -7.72
N SER A 783 20.39 24.01 -6.95
CA SER A 783 20.39 25.43 -6.60
C SER A 783 21.77 25.76 -5.98
N PHE A 784 22.39 26.77 -6.56
CA PHE A 784 23.64 27.43 -6.18
C PHE A 784 25.00 26.80 -6.48
N GLN A 785 25.25 25.48 -6.46
CA GLN A 785 26.57 24.98 -6.85
C GLN A 785 26.50 23.55 -7.41
N ASN A 786 26.78 23.37 -8.70
CA ASN A 786 26.94 22.01 -9.22
C ASN A 786 28.25 21.45 -8.66
N TRP A 787 28.28 20.20 -8.24
CA TRP A 787 29.49 19.64 -7.63
C TRP A 787 29.59 18.14 -7.84
N GLY A 788 30.82 17.61 -7.71
CA GLY A 788 31.09 16.19 -7.75
C GLY A 788 32.33 15.77 -6.98
N ALA A 789 32.43 14.48 -6.66
CA ALA A 789 33.53 13.91 -5.87
C ALA A 789 34.11 12.67 -6.57
N PHE A 790 35.43 12.48 -6.53
CA PHE A 790 36.18 11.48 -7.29
C PHE A 790 37.28 10.86 -6.41
N VAL A 791 37.37 9.55 -6.35
CA VAL A 791 38.51 8.89 -5.67
C VAL A 791 39.67 8.78 -6.67
N LEU A 792 40.75 9.52 -6.43
CA LEU A 792 41.91 9.55 -7.32
C LEU A 792 42.92 8.45 -7.01
N ASP A 793 43.07 8.12 -5.72
CA ASP A 793 43.91 7.03 -5.23
C ASP A 793 43.36 6.50 -3.89
N THR A 794 44.05 5.55 -3.25
CA THR A 794 43.62 4.94 -1.97
C THR A 794 43.55 5.92 -0.78
N LYS A 795 44.05 7.14 -0.93
CA LYS A 795 44.20 8.15 0.13
C LYS A 795 43.59 9.51 -0.24
N SER A 796 43.18 9.71 -1.48
CA SER A 796 42.83 11.03 -2.01
C SER A 796 41.44 11.06 -2.62
N LEU A 797 40.57 11.92 -2.08
CA LEU A 797 39.25 12.25 -2.62
C LEU A 797 39.30 13.66 -3.22
N PHE A 798 39.11 13.77 -4.52
CA PHE A 798 38.97 15.04 -5.21
C PHE A 798 37.52 15.50 -5.17
N LEU A 799 37.25 16.71 -4.67
CA LEU A 799 35.93 17.31 -4.60
C LEU A 799 35.93 18.58 -5.46
N CYS A 800 34.99 18.72 -6.39
CA CYS A 800 34.92 19.88 -7.28
C CYS A 800 33.52 20.46 -7.39
N PHE A 801 33.46 21.76 -7.68
CA PHE A 801 32.25 22.55 -7.82
C PHE A 801 32.34 23.40 -9.08
N TRP A 802 31.22 23.57 -9.80
CA TRP A 802 31.12 24.44 -10.95
C TRP A 802 29.82 25.26 -10.95
N HIS A 803 29.93 26.51 -11.38
CA HIS A 803 28.80 27.44 -11.44
C HIS A 803 28.91 28.38 -12.64
N LYS A 804 27.77 28.91 -13.09
CA LYS A 804 27.69 29.88 -14.19
C LYS A 804 27.88 31.28 -13.63
N GLY A 805 28.96 31.96 -14.01
CA GLY A 805 29.12 33.39 -13.81
C GLY A 805 28.40 34.20 -14.90
N ALA A 806 28.57 35.53 -14.88
CA ALA A 806 27.88 36.45 -15.80
C ALA A 806 28.25 36.24 -17.28
N THR A 807 29.49 35.84 -17.57
CA THR A 807 30.01 35.67 -18.94
C THR A 807 30.62 34.29 -19.19
N GLU A 808 31.16 33.66 -18.15
CA GLU A 808 31.82 32.35 -18.21
C GLU A 808 31.43 31.49 -17.02
N TRP A 809 31.62 30.19 -17.16
CA TRP A 809 31.45 29.24 -16.08
C TRP A 809 32.79 29.01 -15.38
N ALA A 810 32.75 28.94 -14.06
CA ALA A 810 33.92 28.67 -13.23
C ALA A 810 33.82 27.26 -12.63
N LEU A 811 34.95 26.57 -12.56
CA LEU A 811 35.11 25.30 -11.85
C LEU A 811 36.24 25.47 -10.82
N LYS A 812 35.98 25.03 -9.58
CA LYS A 812 36.97 24.99 -8.51
C LYS A 812 36.99 23.60 -7.89
N GLY A 813 38.09 23.19 -7.29
CA GLY A 813 38.14 21.94 -6.55
C GLY A 813 39.11 21.97 -5.39
N THR A 814 39.07 20.91 -4.58
CA THR A 814 40.03 20.62 -3.51
C THR A 814 40.28 19.12 -3.42
N LEU A 815 41.36 18.71 -2.77
CA LEU A 815 41.74 17.32 -2.56
C LEU A 815 41.75 17.01 -1.06
N LEU A 816 40.98 16.02 -0.66
CA LEU A 816 40.74 15.63 0.72
C LEU A 816 41.42 14.30 1.02
N ASP A 817 42.02 14.18 2.20
CA ASP A 817 42.68 12.95 2.65
C ASP A 817 41.65 11.96 3.20
N MET A 818 41.42 10.86 2.48
CA MET A 818 40.49 9.77 2.82
C MET A 818 40.89 9.03 4.10
N ARG A 819 42.11 9.20 4.62
CA ARG A 819 42.52 8.65 5.93
C ARG A 819 41.93 9.45 7.10
N THR A 820 41.41 10.65 6.83
CA THR A 820 40.72 11.47 7.81
C THR A 820 39.33 10.86 8.05
N PRO A 821 38.98 10.41 9.27
CA PRO A 821 37.70 9.75 9.53
C PRO A 821 36.47 10.56 9.10
N GLY A 822 36.53 11.89 9.24
CA GLY A 822 35.45 12.78 8.79
C GLY A 822 35.31 12.88 7.26
N VAL A 823 36.40 12.76 6.51
CA VAL A 823 36.37 12.75 5.03
C VAL A 823 35.89 11.39 4.52
N TYR A 824 36.33 10.31 5.16
CA TYR A 824 35.85 8.96 4.86
C TYR A 824 34.36 8.80 5.17
N ALA A 825 33.90 9.31 6.32
CA ALA A 825 32.49 9.36 6.69
C ALA A 825 31.68 10.23 5.71
N LEU A 826 32.18 11.42 5.37
CA LEU A 826 31.56 12.26 4.35
C LEU A 826 31.45 11.55 3.00
N TRP A 827 32.51 10.88 2.52
CA TRP A 827 32.45 10.08 1.30
C TRP A 827 31.35 9.03 1.41
N LYS A 828 31.27 8.30 2.52
CA LYS A 828 30.22 7.31 2.80
C LYS A 828 28.81 7.93 2.84
N ASP A 829 28.68 9.14 3.38
CA ASP A 829 27.39 9.82 3.64
C ASP A 829 26.90 10.64 2.45
N LEU A 830 27.76 11.14 1.57
CA LEU A 830 27.36 11.84 0.33
C LEU A 830 26.49 10.97 -0.58
N PHE A 831 26.48 9.65 -0.37
CA PHE A 831 25.66 8.67 -1.10
C PHE A 831 24.22 8.50 -0.57
N LEU A 832 23.89 9.07 0.57
CA LEU A 832 22.59 8.97 1.23
C LEU A 832 22.18 10.40 1.59
N SER A 833 21.08 10.90 1.02
CA SER A 833 20.58 12.27 1.26
C SER A 833 20.73 12.64 2.74
N ALA A 834 21.57 13.64 3.04
CA ALA A 834 21.98 14.03 4.40
C ALA A 834 20.81 14.19 5.39
N ASP A 835 19.64 14.56 4.87
CA ASP A 835 18.38 14.73 5.59
C ASP A 835 17.86 13.44 6.26
N GLN A 836 18.19 12.26 5.72
CA GLN A 836 17.65 10.96 6.19
C GLN A 836 18.56 10.23 7.17
N LEU A 837 19.82 10.66 7.34
CA LEU A 837 20.79 10.01 8.23
C LEU A 837 20.94 10.69 9.60
N GLY A 838 20.11 11.69 9.91
CA GLY A 838 20.21 12.43 11.17
C GLY A 838 21.44 13.36 11.25
N TYR A 839 22.23 13.47 10.19
CA TYR A 839 23.22 14.53 10.08
C TYR A 839 22.50 15.84 9.81
N GLN A 840 22.73 16.83 10.66
CA GLN A 840 22.20 18.16 10.43
C GLN A 840 22.71 18.65 9.07
N GLN A 841 21.80 18.92 8.13
CA GLN A 841 22.08 19.61 6.86
C GLN A 841 23.10 20.77 7.03
N PRO A 842 23.05 21.57 8.12
CA PRO A 842 24.09 22.51 8.49
C PRO A 842 25.52 21.96 8.55
N VAL A 843 25.77 20.73 9.01
CA VAL A 843 27.12 20.14 9.15
C VAL A 843 27.70 19.77 7.80
N VAL A 844 26.93 19.07 6.95
CA VAL A 844 27.35 18.76 5.57
C VAL A 844 27.52 20.05 4.80
N GLN A 845 26.59 21.00 4.94
CA GLN A 845 26.71 22.32 4.32
C GLN A 845 27.91 23.12 4.86
N ASN A 846 28.20 23.07 6.16
CA ASN A 846 29.33 23.78 6.77
C ASN A 846 30.66 23.14 6.33
N PHE A 847 30.72 21.82 6.20
CA PHE A 847 31.88 21.13 5.64
C PHE A 847 32.06 21.45 4.16
N LEU A 848 30.98 21.43 3.35
CA LEU A 848 31.03 21.83 1.94
C LEU A 848 31.37 23.31 1.78
N ASN A 849 30.89 24.19 2.66
CA ASN A 849 31.22 25.62 2.69
C ASN A 849 32.68 25.85 3.09
N ASN A 850 33.20 25.11 4.08
CA ASN A 850 34.60 25.15 4.49
C ASN A 850 35.49 24.63 3.35
N ALA A 851 35.15 23.48 2.76
CA ALA A 851 35.83 22.93 1.60
C ALA A 851 35.79 23.92 0.43
N GLN A 852 34.65 24.58 0.18
CA GLN A 852 34.47 25.61 -0.84
C GLN A 852 35.36 26.84 -0.62
N SER A 853 35.54 27.25 0.64
CA SER A 853 36.42 28.37 1.02
C SER A 853 37.90 28.07 0.74
N GLU A 854 38.27 26.79 0.70
CA GLU A 854 39.62 26.29 0.42
C GLU A 854 39.81 25.85 -1.04
N MET A 855 38.81 26.03 -1.93
CA MET A 855 38.94 25.58 -3.31
C MET A 855 39.78 26.51 -4.17
N GLU A 856 40.70 25.91 -4.89
CA GLU A 856 41.63 26.59 -5.78
C GLU A 856 41.38 26.21 -7.25
N ASN A 857 41.85 27.07 -8.17
CA ASN A 857 41.84 26.78 -9.61
C ASN A 857 42.98 25.84 -10.02
N SER A 858 43.87 25.50 -9.08
CA SER A 858 44.89 24.46 -9.18
C SER A 858 45.21 23.94 -7.79
N ILE A 859 45.45 22.64 -7.61
CA ILE A 859 45.81 22.05 -6.31
C ILE A 859 47.11 21.27 -6.45
N GLU A 860 48.02 21.42 -5.51
CA GLU A 860 49.23 20.58 -5.44
C GLU A 860 48.96 19.33 -4.59
N ALA A 861 49.21 18.16 -5.16
CA ALA A 861 48.99 16.87 -4.51
C ALA A 861 50.24 15.99 -4.62
N LYS A 862 50.39 15.06 -3.68
CA LYS A 862 51.43 14.01 -3.73
C LYS A 862 50.80 12.68 -4.07
N SER A 863 50.99 12.22 -5.31
CA SER A 863 50.62 10.86 -5.72
C SER A 863 51.89 10.05 -6.00
N GLU A 864 51.95 8.82 -5.46
CA GLU A 864 53.08 7.88 -5.64
C GLU A 864 54.50 8.47 -5.42
N GLY A 865 54.62 9.46 -4.55
CA GLY A 865 55.90 10.11 -4.23
C GLY A 865 56.34 11.23 -5.18
N ARG A 866 55.50 11.65 -6.13
CA ARG A 866 55.70 12.82 -6.99
C ARG A 866 54.80 13.98 -6.56
N ASN A 867 55.33 15.22 -6.60
CA ASN A 867 54.51 16.42 -6.45
C ASN A 867 53.85 16.72 -7.81
N ILE A 868 52.52 16.66 -7.85
CA ILE A 868 51.71 16.89 -9.04
C ILE A 868 50.84 18.12 -8.79
N ARG A 869 50.90 19.12 -9.67
CA ARG A 869 50.00 20.26 -9.63
C ARG A 869 48.81 20.03 -10.57
N LEU A 870 47.65 19.73 -10.02
CA LEU A 870 46.40 19.56 -10.76
C LEU A 870 45.83 20.94 -11.10
N SER A 871 45.98 21.42 -12.33
CA SER A 871 45.31 22.64 -12.81
C SER A 871 44.06 22.30 -13.62
N PHE A 872 43.04 23.17 -13.57
CA PHE A 872 41.77 22.94 -14.28
C PHE A 872 41.61 23.96 -15.41
N THR A 873 41.30 23.48 -16.63
CA THR A 873 40.89 24.36 -17.74
C THR A 873 39.54 23.90 -18.26
N VAL A 874 38.61 24.83 -18.47
CA VAL A 874 37.25 24.56 -18.93
C VAL A 874 37.10 24.94 -20.41
N TRP A 875 36.64 24.01 -21.24
CA TRP A 875 36.38 24.24 -22.66
C TRP A 875 34.91 24.00 -23.02
N ARG A 876 34.36 24.81 -23.93
CA ARG A 876 33.05 24.59 -24.56
C ARG A 876 33.24 23.89 -25.92
N LYS A 877 32.56 22.75 -26.13
CA LYS A 877 32.56 22.06 -27.43
C LYS A 877 31.18 22.19 -28.10
N ASP A 878 31.08 23.01 -29.15
CA ASP A 878 29.84 23.17 -29.91
C ASP A 878 29.60 21.93 -30.81
N ASN A 879 28.44 21.28 -30.69
CA ASN A 879 28.02 20.18 -31.57
C ASN A 879 26.52 20.30 -31.89
N PRO A 880 26.12 20.39 -33.17
CA PRO A 880 24.74 20.69 -33.56
C PRO A 880 23.74 19.52 -33.40
N ASN A 881 24.18 18.29 -33.11
CA ASN A 881 23.32 17.10 -33.14
C ASN A 881 22.74 16.67 -31.77
N LEU A 882 22.87 17.50 -30.72
CA LEU A 882 22.39 17.16 -29.38
C LEU A 882 21.53 18.29 -28.81
N CYS A 883 20.26 18.01 -28.55
CA CYS A 883 19.40 18.87 -27.77
C CYS A 883 19.82 18.80 -26.30
N SER A 884 20.26 19.94 -25.74
CA SER A 884 20.53 20.27 -24.32
C SER A 884 21.95 20.07 -23.75
N GLY A 885 22.61 21.20 -23.44
CA GLY A 885 23.71 21.32 -22.46
C GLY A 885 25.11 21.67 -23.02
N PRO A 886 25.88 22.60 -22.39
CA PRO A 886 27.30 22.79 -22.69
C PRO A 886 28.09 21.52 -22.31
N ARG A 887 29.06 21.16 -23.16
CA ARG A 887 30.03 20.08 -22.90
C ARG A 887 31.28 20.67 -22.25
N TRP A 888 31.73 20.06 -21.16
CA TRP A 888 32.90 20.47 -20.39
C TRP A 888 34.03 19.49 -20.62
N ARG A 889 35.24 19.98 -20.88
CA ARG A 889 36.47 19.19 -20.79
C ARG A 889 37.30 19.77 -19.65
N VAL A 890 37.55 19.00 -18.60
CA VAL A 890 38.46 19.36 -17.51
C VAL A 890 39.79 18.68 -17.79
N VAL A 891 40.79 19.43 -18.23
CA VAL A 891 42.13 18.88 -18.51
C VAL A 891 42.99 19.08 -17.28
N PHE A 892 43.48 17.98 -16.72
CA PHE A 892 44.51 17.98 -15.70
C PHE A 892 45.87 17.99 -16.40
N ARG A 893 46.76 18.89 -15.96
CA ARG A 893 48.14 18.92 -16.47
C ARG A 893 49.09 18.53 -15.35
N GLU A 894 50.13 17.80 -15.70
CA GLU A 894 51.29 17.64 -14.83
C GLU A 894 52.25 18.79 -15.12
N ASP A 895 52.29 19.78 -14.23
CA ASP A 895 53.44 20.67 -14.18
C ASP A 895 54.47 19.99 -13.27
N VAL A 896 55.55 19.47 -13.85
CA VAL A 896 56.71 19.03 -13.08
C VAL A 896 57.28 20.26 -12.39
N LEU A 897 56.95 20.44 -11.11
CA LEU A 897 57.63 21.41 -10.25
C LEU A 897 59.08 20.94 -10.18
N SER A 898 59.97 21.60 -10.92
CA SER A 898 61.40 21.34 -10.85
C SER A 898 61.83 21.50 -9.38
N LYS A 899 62.50 20.45 -8.86
CA LYS A 899 62.97 20.26 -7.48
C LYS A 899 63.22 21.51 -6.65
#